data_AF-A0A662TRK0-F1
#
_entry.id   AF-A0A662TRK0-F1
#
_cell.length_a   1.000
_cell.length_b   1.000
_cell.length_c   1.000
_cell.angle_alpha   90.00
_cell.angle_beta   90.00
_cell.angle_gamma   90.00
#
_symmetry.space_group_name_H-M   'P 1'
#
loop_
_entity.id
_entity.type
_entity.pdbx_description
1 polymer ?
#
loop_
_entity_poly.entity_id
_entity_poly.type
_entity_poly.pdbx_seq_one_letter_code
_entity_poly.pdbx_strand_id
1 'polypeptide(L)'
;DSYPRGFNPQNRQDYAKLVIKLLNQSLSSTIEGKFALNLPLFFRLLGVEENLGALSLQGELTTEEFLEITQSSVPDIGGKIESTLQGFTAHPLLLLLNDPSFILDGMDVVLGGLEDVFASNIAQDLPLIGSKLINIATFLRDIRLGLLTRLRKSLSGKGNAIEILKDILYKNLKDVLQDNNKDNKIDISDIVIQLYDANLSLISGWSIGDPLPEDADAVQFYLPLGGTVFNTGIPLPIKFDIPGLGLKVDGGFEVKLDWSYDFGFGISLSDGFYLLTNPDSTDPELKMDISIYLDNEPTNPGVRRQFTAQGKFLFFKVTVKDTDSDPHTPGFQPGGVYGSLSVDIKGDRRLTFNSLLSSSLEDIFHVDFGVKAMLNWLIVLQVGEKLGLPKLKANFILTEVWNIKEGITSSYCDLVDLRVDVGSLVRDFLYPIAKRVQDTLEPIRPVVEILTYRIPGLDFIMPSNPNLMGLINLLRQLNGQPPIDWSFVYAAKYMLDVVDVVNSMMNARGEILLGELHFPARQEFTPDNIQISPVSDPLKALDANLKGKIDQLKKNSMGSNYSSGGFSSQKRQGFEFLPYITDIHNWVQILTGGDAILFTYEMPILKAEFNFRKKITTIMIGPVPLDIFADGGIRATVDLAFGYDTFGIKKALRSGNGWDVLDGFFIIDYKLVNHRLVG
;
A
#
# COMPACT_ATOMS: atom_id res chain seq x y z
N ASP A 1 -10.39 40.89 -46.00
CA ASP A 1 -9.16 41.67 -46.27
C ASP A 1 -8.89 42.71 -45.21
N SER A 2 -8.17 42.34 -44.14
CA SER A 2 -7.35 43.24 -43.29
C SER A 2 -6.82 42.48 -42.07
N TYR A 3 -5.79 41.65 -42.26
CA TYR A 3 -4.94 41.18 -41.16
C TYR A 3 -3.99 42.32 -40.75
N PRO A 4 -3.67 42.49 -39.45
CA PRO A 4 -2.71 43.50 -39.03
C PRO A 4 -1.31 43.10 -39.50
N ARG A 5 -0.75 43.87 -40.45
CA ARG A 5 0.65 43.77 -40.87
C ARG A 5 1.52 44.40 -39.79
N GLY A 6 1.94 43.60 -38.82
CA GLY A 6 2.96 43.96 -37.83
C GLY A 6 4.40 43.62 -38.23
N PHE A 7 4.63 42.96 -39.38
CA PHE A 7 5.99 42.63 -39.83
C PHE A 7 6.53 43.71 -40.75
N ASN A 8 7.51 44.47 -40.26
CA ASN A 8 8.33 45.36 -41.07
C ASN A 8 9.48 44.55 -41.71
N PRO A 9 9.45 44.25 -43.02
CA PRO A 9 10.46 43.38 -43.64
C PRO A 9 11.84 44.03 -43.77
N GLN A 10 12.02 45.29 -43.34
CA GLN A 10 13.29 46.02 -43.38
C GLN A 10 14.17 45.80 -42.13
N ASN A 11 13.62 45.27 -41.02
CA ASN A 11 14.40 44.98 -39.82
C ASN A 11 14.94 43.53 -39.83
N ARG A 12 16.23 43.35 -40.15
CA ARG A 12 16.91 42.02 -40.15
C ARG A 12 17.16 41.43 -38.74
N GLN A 13 16.56 41.99 -37.69
CA GLN A 13 16.70 41.51 -36.31
C GLN A 13 15.58 40.57 -35.86
N ASP A 14 14.48 40.47 -36.60
CA ASP A 14 13.26 39.75 -36.16
C ASP A 14 13.14 38.32 -36.72
N TYR A 15 14.21 37.78 -37.33
CA TYR A 15 14.23 36.39 -37.84
C TYR A 15 14.97 35.48 -36.86
N ALA A 16 14.42 34.28 -36.62
CA ALA A 16 15.14 33.20 -35.94
C ALA A 16 16.39 32.81 -36.76
N LYS A 17 17.55 32.78 -36.09
CA LYS A 17 18.85 32.47 -36.67
C LYS A 17 19.38 31.20 -36.02
N LEU A 18 19.86 30.28 -36.85
CA LEU A 18 20.60 29.11 -36.40
C LEU A 18 22.08 29.50 -36.26
N VAL A 19 22.58 29.49 -35.03
CA VAL A 19 23.97 29.77 -34.67
C VAL A 19 24.66 28.43 -34.39
N ILE A 20 25.64 28.07 -35.22
CA ILE A 20 26.42 26.84 -35.04
C ILE A 20 27.81 27.22 -34.52
N LYS A 21 28.18 26.71 -33.34
CA LYS A 21 29.50 26.92 -32.73
C LYS A 21 30.23 25.59 -32.60
N LEU A 22 31.53 25.60 -32.90
CA LEU A 22 32.41 24.46 -32.68
C LEU A 22 33.25 24.75 -31.43
N LEU A 23 32.94 24.07 -30.32
CA LEU A 23 33.66 24.19 -29.06
C LEU A 23 34.20 22.80 -28.68
N ASN A 24 35.52 22.69 -28.48
CA ASN A 24 36.20 21.47 -28.04
C ASN A 24 35.82 20.19 -28.82
N GLN A 25 35.85 20.25 -30.16
CA GLN A 25 35.51 19.12 -31.06
C GLN A 25 34.05 18.62 -30.97
N SER A 26 33.17 19.34 -30.29
CA SER A 26 31.72 19.12 -30.32
C SER A 26 31.02 20.22 -31.10
N LEU A 27 30.02 19.85 -31.89
CA LEU A 27 29.23 20.76 -32.71
C LEU A 27 27.99 21.15 -31.91
N SER A 28 27.87 22.40 -31.48
CA SER A 28 26.67 22.91 -30.83
C SER A 28 25.90 23.81 -31.79
N SER A 29 24.59 23.61 -31.87
CA SER A 29 23.70 24.45 -32.67
C SER A 29 22.66 25.07 -31.76
N THR A 30 22.63 26.39 -31.69
CA THR A 30 21.62 27.16 -30.99
C THR A 30 20.70 27.87 -31.98
N ILE A 31 19.39 27.87 -31.71
CA ILE A 31 18.42 28.70 -32.45
C ILE A 31 18.18 29.92 -31.57
N GLU A 32 18.34 31.12 -32.14
CA GLU A 32 18.15 32.40 -31.47
C GLU A 32 17.24 33.28 -32.32
N GLY A 33 16.07 33.65 -31.84
CA GLY A 33 15.12 34.53 -32.54
C GLY A 33 14.45 35.52 -31.60
N LYS A 34 14.00 36.66 -32.11
CA LYS A 34 13.15 37.59 -31.37
C LYS A 34 11.81 37.73 -32.07
N PHE A 35 10.74 37.81 -31.32
CA PHE A 35 9.42 38.10 -31.86
C PHE A 35 8.77 39.23 -31.09
N ALA A 36 7.95 40.01 -31.79
CA ALA A 36 7.07 41.00 -31.21
C ALA A 36 5.68 40.82 -31.84
N LEU A 37 4.67 40.72 -30.99
CA LEU A 37 3.29 40.50 -31.39
C LEU A 37 2.44 41.60 -30.75
N ASN A 38 1.70 42.32 -31.58
CA ASN A 38 0.85 43.43 -31.16
C ASN A 38 -0.58 43.16 -31.63
N LEU A 39 -1.43 42.69 -30.72
CA LEU A 39 -2.80 42.28 -31.02
C LEU A 39 -3.77 43.37 -30.57
N PRO A 40 -4.47 44.06 -31.50
CA PRO A 40 -5.47 45.02 -31.12
C PRO A 40 -6.65 44.30 -30.45
N LEU A 41 -7.05 44.80 -29.28
CA LEU A 41 -8.18 44.29 -28.51
C LEU A 41 -9.38 45.20 -28.76
N PHE A 42 -10.52 44.60 -29.07
CA PHE A 42 -11.78 45.30 -29.24
C PHE A 42 -12.82 44.65 -28.34
N PHE A 43 -13.72 45.47 -27.79
CA PHE A 43 -14.91 44.97 -27.11
C PHE A 43 -16.16 45.60 -27.70
N ARG A 44 -17.28 44.89 -27.59
CA ARG A 44 -18.58 45.43 -27.96
C ARG A 44 -19.38 45.67 -26.68
N LEU A 45 -19.76 46.92 -26.44
CA LEU A 45 -20.61 47.32 -25.33
C LEU A 45 -21.82 48.05 -25.87
N LEU A 46 -23.02 47.61 -25.50
CA LEU A 46 -24.28 48.22 -25.94
C LEU A 46 -24.42 48.33 -27.48
N GLY A 47 -23.80 47.42 -28.22
CA GLY A 47 -23.79 47.41 -29.68
C GLY A 47 -22.76 48.33 -30.35
N VAL A 48 -21.93 49.05 -29.58
CA VAL A 48 -20.81 49.85 -30.07
C VAL A 48 -19.51 49.06 -29.91
N GLU A 49 -18.70 48.99 -30.96
CA GLU A 49 -17.37 48.39 -30.93
C GLU A 49 -16.33 49.45 -30.53
N GLU A 50 -15.63 49.18 -29.45
CA GLU A 50 -14.64 50.07 -28.83
C GLU A 50 -13.26 49.43 -28.86
N ASN A 51 -12.25 50.24 -29.13
CA ASN A 51 -10.85 49.78 -29.16
C ASN A 51 -10.25 49.86 -27.75
N LEU A 52 -9.88 48.72 -27.19
CA LEU A 52 -9.27 48.58 -25.87
C LEU A 52 -7.77 48.86 -25.86
N GLY A 53 -7.15 49.14 -27.00
CA GLY A 53 -5.70 49.20 -27.14
C GLY A 53 -5.17 47.91 -27.74
N ALA A 54 -3.93 47.53 -27.42
CA ALA A 54 -3.34 46.33 -27.98
C ALA A 54 -2.50 45.57 -26.94
N LEU A 55 -2.68 44.25 -26.92
CA LEU A 55 -1.80 43.34 -26.18
C LEU A 55 -0.47 43.24 -26.92
N SER A 56 0.60 43.69 -26.27
CA SER A 56 1.95 43.65 -26.81
C SER A 56 2.75 42.58 -26.10
N LEU A 57 3.23 41.58 -26.84
CA LEU A 57 4.12 40.53 -26.36
C LEU A 57 5.44 40.64 -27.11
N GLN A 58 6.55 40.62 -26.38
CA GLN A 58 7.89 40.49 -26.94
C GLN A 58 8.57 39.31 -26.28
N GLY A 59 9.32 38.55 -27.07
CA GLY A 59 10.00 37.38 -26.55
C GLY A 59 11.15 36.94 -27.42
N GLU A 60 11.87 35.97 -26.89
CA GLU A 60 13.01 35.35 -27.52
C GLU A 60 12.77 33.85 -27.70
N LEU A 61 13.41 33.29 -28.71
CA LEU A 61 13.32 31.89 -29.07
C LEU A 61 14.73 31.34 -28.91
N THR A 62 14.94 30.43 -27.96
CA THR A 62 16.24 29.83 -27.70
C THR A 62 16.21 28.34 -28.04
N THR A 63 17.31 27.64 -27.79
CA THR A 63 17.39 26.18 -28.01
C THR A 63 17.08 25.38 -26.75
N GLU A 64 17.08 26.03 -25.60
CA GLU A 64 16.71 25.44 -24.31
C GLU A 64 15.21 25.64 -24.05
N GLU A 65 14.66 26.80 -24.44
CA GLU A 65 13.23 27.10 -24.36
C GLU A 65 12.68 27.52 -25.72
N PHE A 66 11.62 26.82 -26.15
CA PHE A 66 11.07 26.97 -27.51
C PHE A 66 10.40 28.33 -27.74
N LEU A 67 10.05 29.08 -26.68
CA LEU A 67 9.45 30.42 -26.68
C LEU A 67 9.49 31.00 -25.25
N GLU A 68 10.23 32.09 -25.03
CA GLU A 68 10.28 32.82 -23.74
C GLU A 68 9.72 34.24 -23.94
N ILE A 69 8.68 34.63 -23.21
CA ILE A 69 8.12 36.00 -23.25
C ILE A 69 8.94 36.88 -22.31
N THR A 70 9.68 37.84 -22.85
CA THR A 70 10.57 38.71 -22.08
C THR A 70 9.91 40.02 -21.66
N GLN A 71 8.91 40.49 -22.40
CA GLN A 71 8.10 41.66 -22.04
C GLN A 71 6.65 41.47 -22.48
N SER A 72 5.70 41.78 -21.60
CA SER A 72 4.29 41.88 -21.93
C SER A 72 3.74 43.24 -21.49
N SER A 73 2.78 43.76 -22.25
CA SER A 73 2.01 44.95 -21.88
C SER A 73 0.55 44.71 -22.23
N VAL A 74 -0.28 44.80 -21.20
CA VAL A 74 -1.75 44.73 -21.31
C VAL A 74 -2.27 46.16 -21.28
N PRO A 75 -3.21 46.54 -22.15
CA PRO A 75 -3.82 47.86 -22.09
C PRO A 75 -4.73 48.01 -20.85
N ASP A 76 -4.97 49.25 -20.43
CA ASP A 76 -5.87 49.54 -19.31
C ASP A 76 -7.35 49.41 -19.75
N ILE A 77 -7.87 48.20 -19.62
CA ILE A 77 -9.24 47.87 -20.03
C ILE A 77 -10.27 48.54 -19.12
N GLY A 78 -10.03 48.55 -17.80
CA GLY A 78 -10.91 49.17 -16.81
C GLY A 78 -11.06 50.67 -17.04
N GLY A 79 -9.95 51.40 -17.15
CA GLY A 79 -9.97 52.83 -17.46
C GLY A 79 -10.59 53.14 -18.83
N LYS A 80 -10.47 52.23 -19.81
CA LYS A 80 -11.12 52.40 -21.11
C LYS A 80 -12.64 52.23 -21.02
N ILE A 81 -13.12 51.23 -20.28
CA ILE A 81 -14.54 51.03 -20.00
C ILE A 81 -15.12 52.24 -19.27
N GLU A 82 -14.43 52.71 -18.22
CA GLU A 82 -14.82 53.90 -17.46
C GLU A 82 -14.96 55.12 -18.40
N SER A 83 -13.97 55.34 -19.28
CA SER A 83 -14.01 56.45 -20.24
C SER A 83 -15.18 56.38 -21.22
N THR A 84 -15.54 55.17 -21.68
CA THR A 84 -16.69 54.96 -22.57
C THR A 84 -18.01 55.20 -21.82
N LEU A 85 -18.08 54.80 -20.55
CA LEU A 85 -19.26 54.94 -19.71
C LEU A 85 -19.50 56.37 -19.21
N GLN A 86 -18.46 57.19 -19.06
CA GLN A 86 -18.58 58.63 -18.72
C GLN A 86 -19.43 59.42 -19.72
N GLY A 87 -19.62 58.92 -20.94
CA GLY A 87 -20.52 59.50 -21.95
C GLY A 87 -22.02 59.28 -21.67
N PHE A 88 -22.37 58.43 -20.70
CA PHE A 88 -23.75 58.08 -20.34
C PHE A 88 -24.14 58.72 -19.00
N THR A 89 -25.24 59.47 -18.97
CA THR A 89 -25.61 60.32 -17.82
C THR A 89 -26.56 59.67 -16.80
N ALA A 90 -26.95 58.40 -16.99
CA ALA A 90 -27.86 57.70 -16.07
C ALA A 90 -27.40 56.26 -15.81
N HIS A 91 -27.09 55.97 -14.55
CA HIS A 91 -26.79 54.64 -13.98
C HIS A 91 -25.88 53.74 -14.85
N PRO A 92 -24.59 54.10 -15.03
CA PRO A 92 -23.65 53.36 -15.88
C PRO A 92 -23.49 51.88 -15.51
N LEU A 93 -23.60 51.56 -14.21
CA LEU A 93 -23.53 50.18 -13.71
C LEU A 93 -24.72 49.35 -14.18
N LEU A 94 -25.91 49.96 -14.24
CA LEU A 94 -27.11 49.32 -14.78
C LEU A 94 -26.98 49.07 -16.29
N LEU A 95 -26.24 49.91 -17.02
CA LEU A 95 -25.96 49.67 -18.44
C LEU A 95 -25.05 48.46 -18.65
N LEU A 96 -24.00 48.31 -17.83
CA LEU A 96 -23.12 47.13 -17.85
C LEU A 96 -23.87 45.84 -17.48
N LEU A 97 -24.70 45.88 -16.42
CA LEU A 97 -25.49 44.73 -15.98
C LEU A 97 -26.51 44.26 -17.03
N ASN A 98 -27.03 45.19 -17.83
CA ASN A 98 -27.96 44.90 -18.91
C ASN A 98 -27.28 44.45 -20.21
N ASP A 99 -25.94 44.32 -20.27
CA ASP A 99 -25.22 43.72 -21.40
C ASP A 99 -24.84 42.26 -21.10
N PRO A 100 -25.57 41.28 -21.66
CA PRO A 100 -25.31 39.87 -21.40
C PRO A 100 -23.95 39.40 -21.91
N SER A 101 -23.45 40.00 -22.99
CA SER A 101 -22.23 39.55 -23.67
C SER A 101 -21.04 39.76 -22.75
N PHE A 102 -21.00 40.89 -22.05
CA PHE A 102 -19.92 41.24 -21.12
C PHE A 102 -19.80 40.25 -19.96
N ILE A 103 -20.92 39.84 -19.37
CA ILE A 103 -20.95 38.87 -18.25
C ILE A 103 -20.57 37.48 -18.75
N LEU A 104 -21.14 37.06 -19.88
CA LEU A 104 -20.94 35.72 -20.44
C LEU A 104 -19.51 35.50 -20.91
N ASP A 105 -18.94 36.48 -21.61
CA ASP A 105 -17.58 36.40 -22.14
C ASP A 105 -16.56 36.49 -21.00
N GLY A 106 -16.82 37.33 -19.98
CA GLY A 106 -16.04 37.39 -18.75
C GLY A 106 -16.00 36.03 -18.02
N MET A 107 -17.18 35.43 -17.78
CA MET A 107 -17.29 34.11 -17.16
C MET A 107 -16.59 33.01 -17.98
N ASP A 108 -16.71 33.04 -19.31
CA ASP A 108 -16.11 32.02 -20.19
C ASP A 108 -14.57 32.06 -20.18
N VAL A 109 -13.98 33.26 -20.17
CA VAL A 109 -12.52 33.41 -20.10
C VAL A 109 -11.98 32.80 -18.80
N VAL A 110 -12.60 33.11 -17.66
CA VAL A 110 -12.05 32.65 -16.37
C VAL A 110 -12.30 31.17 -16.15
N LEU A 111 -13.49 30.67 -16.47
CA LEU A 111 -13.78 29.23 -16.37
C LEU A 111 -12.96 28.41 -17.36
N GLY A 112 -12.64 28.97 -18.53
CA GLY A 112 -11.73 28.36 -19.49
C GLY A 112 -10.28 28.29 -18.99
N GLY A 113 -9.78 29.37 -18.37
CA GLY A 113 -8.46 29.34 -17.74
C GLY A 113 -8.34 28.29 -16.65
N LEU A 114 -9.38 28.13 -15.83
CA LEU A 114 -9.46 27.07 -14.82
C LEU A 114 -9.46 25.67 -15.45
N GLU A 115 -10.26 25.45 -16.52
CA GLU A 115 -10.27 24.20 -17.28
C GLU A 115 -8.89 23.82 -17.82
N ASP A 116 -8.16 24.77 -18.40
CA ASP A 116 -6.84 24.55 -18.97
C ASP A 116 -5.81 24.15 -17.91
N VAL A 117 -5.82 24.83 -16.75
CA VAL A 117 -4.97 24.50 -15.60
C VAL A 117 -5.27 23.09 -15.06
N PHE A 118 -6.52 22.65 -15.10
CA PHE A 118 -6.90 21.30 -14.71
C PHE A 118 -6.45 20.23 -15.70
N ALA A 119 -6.64 20.49 -17.00
CA ALA A 119 -6.30 19.56 -18.07
C ALA A 119 -4.79 19.31 -18.17
N SER A 120 -3.95 20.32 -17.92
CA SER A 120 -2.49 20.21 -17.98
C SER A 120 -1.89 19.40 -16.82
N ASN A 121 -2.53 19.42 -15.65
CA ASN A 121 -1.95 18.95 -14.38
C ASN A 121 -2.40 17.53 -13.95
N ILE A 122 -3.54 17.03 -14.43
CA ILE A 122 -4.11 15.72 -14.03
C ILE A 122 -3.55 14.55 -14.89
N ALA A 123 -2.68 14.80 -15.86
CA ALA A 123 -2.16 13.80 -16.79
C ALA A 123 -1.07 12.85 -16.22
N GLN A 124 -0.78 12.89 -14.91
CA GLN A 124 0.30 12.09 -14.29
C GLN A 124 -0.18 10.73 -13.73
N ASP A 125 0.76 9.78 -13.60
CA ASP A 125 0.51 8.43 -13.06
C ASP A 125 0.21 8.45 -11.55
N LEU A 126 -1.07 8.36 -11.18
CA LEU A 126 -1.52 8.40 -9.78
C LEU A 126 -1.38 7.02 -9.09
N PRO A 127 -0.98 6.98 -7.81
CA PRO A 127 -0.91 5.75 -7.02
C PRO A 127 -2.23 4.98 -7.03
N LEU A 128 -2.16 3.66 -7.31
CA LEU A 128 -3.27 2.69 -7.22
C LEU A 128 -4.48 2.89 -8.15
N ILE A 129 -4.67 4.09 -8.73
CA ILE A 129 -5.85 4.47 -9.52
C ILE A 129 -5.54 4.52 -11.03
N GLY A 130 -4.31 4.86 -11.42
CA GLY A 130 -3.90 4.99 -12.82
C GLY A 130 -4.69 6.05 -13.60
N SER A 131 -4.78 5.91 -14.93
CA SER A 131 -5.38 6.89 -15.87
C SER A 131 -6.90 7.08 -15.79
N LYS A 132 -7.59 6.46 -14.81
CA LYS A 132 -9.06 6.43 -14.74
C LYS A 132 -9.69 7.74 -14.22
N LEU A 133 -8.90 8.68 -13.70
CA LEU A 133 -9.38 9.99 -13.20
C LEU A 133 -9.52 11.08 -14.29
N ILE A 134 -9.13 10.79 -15.54
CA ILE A 134 -9.26 11.68 -16.71
C ILE A 134 -10.72 12.16 -16.92
N ASN A 135 -11.72 11.43 -16.40
CA ASN A 135 -13.13 11.80 -16.50
C ASN A 135 -13.54 13.01 -15.61
N ILE A 136 -12.74 13.40 -14.61
CA ILE A 136 -13.04 14.56 -13.74
C ILE A 136 -12.77 15.88 -14.47
N ALA A 137 -11.75 15.96 -15.32
CA ALA A 137 -11.51 17.15 -16.16
C ALA A 137 -12.68 17.40 -17.13
N THR A 138 -13.42 16.34 -17.49
CA THR A 138 -14.60 16.45 -18.36
C THR A 138 -15.79 17.09 -17.63
N PHE A 139 -15.89 16.91 -16.32
CA PHE A 139 -16.97 17.46 -15.49
C PHE A 139 -16.94 18.99 -15.42
N LEU A 140 -15.76 19.60 -15.21
CA LEU A 140 -15.62 21.06 -15.14
C LEU A 140 -16.01 21.72 -16.47
N ARG A 141 -15.61 21.10 -17.59
CA ARG A 141 -16.00 21.51 -18.93
C ARG A 141 -17.51 21.43 -19.15
N ASP A 142 -18.15 20.36 -18.69
CA ASP A 142 -19.60 20.18 -18.84
C ASP A 142 -20.41 21.22 -18.05
N ILE A 143 -19.94 21.60 -16.84
CA ILE A 143 -20.51 22.71 -16.07
C ILE A 143 -20.37 24.04 -16.84
N ARG A 144 -19.16 24.38 -17.29
CA ARG A 144 -18.87 25.61 -18.04
C ARG A 144 -19.79 25.74 -19.25
N LEU A 145 -19.81 24.74 -20.12
CA LEU A 145 -20.60 24.76 -21.35
C LEU A 145 -22.11 24.77 -21.07
N GLY A 146 -22.56 24.02 -20.06
CA GLY A 146 -23.97 23.95 -19.66
C GLY A 146 -24.51 25.27 -19.10
N LEU A 147 -23.74 25.92 -18.22
CA LEU A 147 -24.11 27.19 -17.56
C LEU A 147 -24.13 28.35 -18.57
N LEU A 148 -23.06 28.51 -19.35
CA LEU A 148 -22.92 29.62 -20.30
C LEU A 148 -23.98 29.59 -21.41
N THR A 149 -24.29 28.40 -21.93
CA THR A 149 -25.31 28.24 -22.97
C THR A 149 -26.70 28.69 -22.50
N ARG A 150 -27.04 28.44 -21.22
CA ARG A 150 -28.36 28.77 -20.65
C ARG A 150 -28.46 30.23 -20.22
N LEU A 151 -27.38 30.80 -19.70
CA LEU A 151 -27.27 32.24 -19.43
C LEU A 151 -27.44 33.05 -20.73
N ARG A 152 -26.78 32.63 -21.82
CA ARG A 152 -26.89 33.28 -23.15
C ARG A 152 -28.32 33.32 -23.71
N LYS A 153 -29.11 32.28 -23.47
CA LYS A 153 -30.50 32.19 -23.94
C LYS A 153 -31.48 33.06 -23.15
N SER A 154 -31.18 33.35 -21.89
CA SER A 154 -32.14 33.94 -20.94
C SER A 154 -31.93 35.44 -20.73
N LEU A 155 -30.70 35.92 -20.89
CA LEU A 155 -30.34 37.33 -20.71
C LEU A 155 -30.67 38.23 -21.91
N SER A 156 -31.20 37.69 -23.02
CA SER A 156 -31.61 38.46 -24.20
C SER A 156 -32.96 39.21 -24.04
N GLY A 157 -33.43 39.45 -22.80
CA GLY A 157 -34.71 40.07 -22.48
C GLY A 157 -34.56 41.45 -21.80
N LYS A 158 -35.56 42.33 -21.93
CA LYS A 158 -35.55 43.70 -21.37
C LYS A 158 -36.03 43.74 -19.91
N GLY A 159 -35.20 44.31 -19.02
CA GLY A 159 -35.56 44.89 -17.71
C GLY A 159 -35.26 44.00 -16.50
N ASN A 160 -34.62 44.56 -15.46
CA ASN A 160 -34.20 43.94 -14.18
C ASN A 160 -33.08 42.88 -14.27
N ALA A 161 -31.94 43.22 -14.87
CA ALA A 161 -30.79 42.32 -15.01
C ALA A 161 -30.35 41.62 -13.72
N ILE A 162 -30.29 42.30 -12.57
CA ILE A 162 -29.87 41.70 -11.30
C ILE A 162 -30.85 40.60 -10.85
N GLU A 163 -32.15 40.88 -10.91
CA GLU A 163 -33.21 39.93 -10.56
C GLU A 163 -33.23 38.73 -11.51
N ILE A 164 -33.11 39.00 -12.81
CA ILE A 164 -33.03 37.97 -13.86
C ILE A 164 -31.79 37.10 -13.65
N LEU A 165 -30.62 37.69 -13.41
CA LEU A 165 -29.38 36.97 -13.13
C LEU A 165 -29.52 36.09 -11.89
N LYS A 166 -30.06 36.64 -10.79
CA LYS A 166 -30.29 35.89 -9.55
C LYS A 166 -31.21 34.68 -9.77
N ASP A 167 -32.33 34.89 -10.47
CA ASP A 167 -33.29 33.83 -10.80
C ASP A 167 -32.68 32.77 -11.73
N ILE A 168 -31.90 33.17 -12.74
CA ILE A 168 -31.21 32.22 -13.63
C ILE A 168 -30.16 31.42 -12.87
N LEU A 169 -29.32 32.08 -12.06
CA LEU A 169 -28.31 31.39 -11.26
C LEU A 169 -28.97 30.37 -10.34
N TYR A 170 -30.02 30.74 -9.61
CA TYR A 170 -30.77 29.81 -8.77
C TYR A 170 -31.36 28.65 -9.57
N LYS A 171 -32.11 28.92 -10.64
CA LYS A 171 -32.77 27.88 -11.45
C LYS A 171 -31.79 26.86 -12.03
N ASN A 172 -30.57 27.28 -12.35
CA ASN A 172 -29.57 26.41 -12.97
C ASN A 172 -28.62 25.75 -11.97
N LEU A 173 -28.38 26.37 -10.81
CA LEU A 173 -27.40 25.89 -9.84
C LEU A 173 -28.04 25.37 -8.54
N LYS A 174 -29.37 25.42 -8.36
CA LYS A 174 -30.06 24.96 -7.14
C LYS A 174 -29.73 23.53 -6.71
N ASP A 175 -29.36 22.65 -7.64
CA ASP A 175 -29.07 21.24 -7.33
C ASP A 175 -27.66 21.08 -6.72
N VAL A 176 -26.83 22.11 -6.83
CA VAL A 176 -25.45 22.19 -6.31
C VAL A 176 -25.22 23.43 -5.44
N LEU A 177 -26.27 24.18 -5.11
CA LEU A 177 -26.21 25.36 -4.25
C LEU A 177 -26.20 24.90 -2.79
N GLN A 178 -25.35 25.50 -1.95
CA GLN A 178 -25.31 25.20 -0.52
C GLN A 178 -26.19 26.17 0.29
N ASP A 179 -26.69 25.68 1.42
CA ASP A 179 -27.41 26.48 2.41
C ASP A 179 -26.43 27.47 3.06
N ASN A 180 -26.45 28.70 2.55
CA ASN A 180 -25.54 29.76 2.96
C ASN A 180 -26.06 30.47 4.21
N ASN A 181 -27.38 30.62 4.32
CA ASN A 181 -28.02 31.35 5.42
C ASN A 181 -28.24 30.48 6.68
N LYS A 182 -28.00 29.16 6.58
CA LYS A 182 -28.09 28.14 7.62
C LYS A 182 -29.51 27.91 8.15
N ASP A 183 -30.53 28.10 7.31
CA ASP A 183 -31.93 27.87 7.66
C ASP A 183 -32.43 26.44 7.36
N ASN A 184 -31.53 25.57 6.87
CA ASN A 184 -31.75 24.19 6.41
C ASN A 184 -32.62 24.08 5.16
N LYS A 185 -32.70 25.13 4.32
CA LYS A 185 -33.34 25.10 3.01
C LYS A 185 -32.36 25.62 1.97
N ILE A 186 -32.44 25.05 0.77
CA ILE A 186 -31.70 25.54 -0.40
C ILE A 186 -32.70 26.31 -1.27
N ASP A 187 -32.67 27.64 -1.20
CA ASP A 187 -33.56 28.52 -1.95
C ASP A 187 -32.85 29.76 -2.53
N ILE A 188 -33.61 30.63 -3.19
CA ILE A 188 -33.04 31.81 -3.87
C ILE A 188 -32.37 32.79 -2.90
N SER A 189 -32.66 32.71 -1.60
CA SER A 189 -32.04 33.57 -0.58
C SER A 189 -30.59 33.20 -0.27
N ASP A 190 -30.15 31.99 -0.62
CA ASP A 190 -28.76 31.55 -0.47
C ASP A 190 -27.79 32.27 -1.42
N ILE A 191 -28.32 32.85 -2.50
CA ILE A 191 -27.58 33.73 -3.40
C ILE A 191 -27.51 35.12 -2.79
N VAL A 192 -26.32 35.50 -2.35
CA VAL A 192 -26.06 36.80 -1.72
C VAL A 192 -25.63 37.79 -2.79
N ILE A 193 -26.24 38.98 -2.77
CA ILE A 193 -25.88 40.09 -3.63
C ILE A 193 -25.44 41.25 -2.76
N GLN A 194 -24.27 41.80 -3.06
CA GLN A 194 -23.65 42.87 -2.29
C GLN A 194 -23.22 44.01 -3.21
N LEU A 195 -23.39 45.23 -2.73
CA LEU A 195 -23.07 46.45 -3.45
C LEU A 195 -21.86 47.12 -2.81
N TYR A 196 -20.91 47.55 -3.63
CA TYR A 196 -19.65 48.14 -3.18
C TYR A 196 -19.42 49.50 -3.82
N ASP A 197 -18.74 50.37 -3.09
CA ASP A 197 -18.21 51.62 -3.62
C ASP A 197 -16.87 51.41 -4.34
N ALA A 198 -16.35 52.47 -4.96
CA ALA A 198 -15.07 52.44 -5.68
C ALA A 198 -13.85 52.16 -4.78
N ASN A 199 -14.00 52.20 -3.45
CA ASN A 199 -12.95 51.89 -2.48
C ASN A 199 -13.08 50.46 -1.91
N LEU A 200 -13.88 49.60 -2.54
CA LEU A 200 -14.15 48.22 -2.10
C LEU A 200 -14.85 48.14 -0.73
N SER A 201 -15.51 49.21 -0.28
CA SER A 201 -16.29 49.21 0.95
C SER A 201 -17.72 48.74 0.66
N LEU A 202 -18.21 47.81 1.50
CA LEU A 202 -19.59 47.32 1.38
C LEU A 202 -20.57 48.46 1.70
N ILE A 203 -21.41 48.81 0.72
CA ILE A 203 -22.49 49.78 0.89
C ILE A 203 -23.67 49.10 1.57
N SER A 204 -24.18 48.02 0.95
CA SER A 204 -25.34 47.27 1.44
C SER A 204 -25.46 45.91 0.74
N GLY A 205 -26.26 45.00 1.30
CA GLY A 205 -26.79 43.86 0.56
C GLY A 205 -27.97 44.29 -0.31
N TRP A 206 -28.19 43.62 -1.44
CA TRP A 206 -29.29 43.90 -2.36
C TRP A 206 -30.34 42.79 -2.33
N SER A 207 -31.62 43.16 -2.24
CA SER A 207 -32.78 42.28 -2.34
C SER A 207 -33.67 42.66 -3.52
N ILE A 208 -34.52 41.71 -3.93
CA ILE A 208 -35.47 41.92 -5.04
C ILE A 208 -36.35 43.14 -4.74
N GLY A 209 -36.31 44.13 -5.62
CA GLY A 209 -37.06 45.38 -5.51
C GLY A 209 -36.25 46.55 -4.94
N ASP A 210 -35.03 46.33 -4.45
CA ASP A 210 -34.17 47.40 -3.97
C ASP A 210 -33.62 48.25 -5.13
N PRO A 211 -33.58 49.58 -5.01
CA PRO A 211 -32.90 50.43 -5.99
C PRO A 211 -31.38 50.25 -5.92
N LEU A 212 -30.70 50.47 -7.05
CA LEU A 212 -29.24 50.62 -7.06
C LEU A 212 -28.86 52.00 -6.50
N PRO A 213 -28.02 52.09 -5.46
CA PRO A 213 -27.47 53.37 -4.97
C PRO A 213 -26.68 54.10 -6.07
N GLU A 214 -26.72 55.44 -6.08
CA GLU A 214 -25.99 56.25 -7.06
C GLU A 214 -24.46 56.16 -6.91
N ASP A 215 -23.99 55.86 -5.70
CA ASP A 215 -22.59 55.67 -5.33
C ASP A 215 -22.10 54.23 -5.48
N ALA A 216 -22.95 53.31 -5.96
CA ALA A 216 -22.54 51.93 -6.22
C ALA A 216 -21.60 51.87 -7.43
N ASP A 217 -20.36 51.45 -7.18
CA ASP A 217 -19.37 51.14 -8.21
C ASP A 217 -19.55 49.71 -8.72
N ALA A 218 -19.90 48.78 -7.82
CA ALA A 218 -19.93 47.36 -8.15
C ALA A 218 -21.14 46.60 -7.60
N VAL A 219 -21.58 45.60 -8.34
CA VAL A 219 -22.52 44.55 -7.89
C VAL A 219 -21.79 43.22 -7.85
N GLN A 220 -21.78 42.57 -6.69
CA GLN A 220 -21.17 41.27 -6.46
C GLN A 220 -22.24 40.23 -6.16
N PHE A 221 -22.11 39.07 -6.80
CA PHE A 221 -22.91 37.87 -6.56
C PHE A 221 -22.00 36.85 -5.88
N TYR A 222 -22.45 36.28 -4.77
CA TYR A 222 -21.79 35.19 -4.07
C TYR A 222 -22.75 34.01 -3.89
N LEU A 223 -22.27 32.82 -4.27
CA LEU A 223 -23.02 31.58 -4.32
C LEU A 223 -22.09 30.45 -3.86
N PRO A 224 -22.22 29.93 -2.63
CA PRO A 224 -21.47 28.74 -2.24
C PRO A 224 -22.06 27.54 -2.99
N LEU A 225 -21.23 26.88 -3.79
CA LEU A 225 -21.59 25.70 -4.55
C LEU A 225 -20.91 24.47 -3.96
N GLY A 226 -21.51 23.31 -4.11
CA GLY A 226 -20.89 22.05 -3.74
C GLY A 226 -21.87 20.89 -3.72
N GLY A 227 -21.33 19.72 -3.41
CA GLY A 227 -22.12 18.50 -3.28
C GLY A 227 -21.29 17.26 -3.55
N THR A 228 -21.98 16.14 -3.70
CA THR A 228 -21.35 14.85 -4.02
C THR A 228 -21.68 14.51 -5.47
N VAL A 229 -20.66 14.46 -6.34
CA VAL A 229 -20.84 14.19 -7.77
C VAL A 229 -21.16 12.72 -8.00
N PHE A 230 -20.42 11.83 -7.32
CA PHE A 230 -20.65 10.40 -7.35
C PHE A 230 -20.46 9.82 -5.96
N ASN A 231 -21.40 8.96 -5.56
CA ASN A 231 -21.30 8.09 -4.41
C ASN A 231 -21.83 6.72 -4.83
N THR A 232 -20.95 5.89 -5.38
CA THR A 232 -21.32 4.60 -5.97
C THR A 232 -20.34 3.54 -5.53
N GLY A 233 -20.86 2.37 -5.17
CA GLY A 233 -20.02 1.20 -5.03
C GLY A 233 -19.83 0.52 -6.38
N ILE A 234 -18.59 0.13 -6.62
CA ILE A 234 -18.16 -0.54 -7.84
C ILE A 234 -17.89 -2.00 -7.46
N PRO A 235 -18.83 -2.93 -7.76
CA PRO A 235 -18.62 -4.36 -7.59
C PRO A 235 -17.78 -4.88 -8.76
N LEU A 236 -16.51 -4.48 -8.84
CA LEU A 236 -15.57 -5.06 -9.77
C LEU A 236 -14.57 -5.89 -8.99
N PRO A 237 -14.25 -7.14 -9.42
CA PRO A 237 -13.06 -7.82 -8.94
C PRO A 237 -11.85 -7.06 -9.49
N ILE A 238 -11.46 -5.99 -8.80
CA ILE A 238 -10.22 -5.27 -9.10
C ILE A 238 -9.11 -6.15 -8.57
N LYS A 239 -8.30 -6.69 -9.48
CA LYS A 239 -7.02 -7.29 -9.11
C LYS A 239 -6.13 -6.17 -8.63
N PHE A 240 -6.11 -5.95 -7.32
CA PHE A 240 -5.07 -5.18 -6.69
C PHE A 240 -3.75 -5.92 -6.97
N ASP A 241 -2.82 -5.27 -7.64
CA ASP A 241 -1.46 -5.77 -7.77
C ASP A 241 -0.60 -4.87 -6.89
N ILE A 242 -0.41 -5.28 -5.63
CA ILE A 242 0.53 -4.60 -4.75
C ILE A 242 1.92 -4.95 -5.28
N PRO A 243 2.68 -3.97 -5.80
CA PRO A 243 4.01 -4.22 -6.33
C PRO A 243 4.85 -5.00 -5.31
N GLY A 244 5.49 -6.08 -5.77
CA GLY A 244 6.31 -6.96 -4.93
C GLY A 244 5.55 -8.05 -4.17
N LEU A 245 4.25 -7.91 -3.87
CA LEU A 245 3.46 -8.95 -3.18
C LEU A 245 2.64 -9.85 -4.11
N GLY A 246 2.14 -9.37 -5.26
CA GLY A 246 1.27 -10.17 -6.12
C GLY A 246 -0.03 -10.66 -5.44
N LEU A 247 -0.45 -9.94 -4.40
CA LEU A 247 -1.62 -10.24 -3.58
C LEU A 247 -2.90 -9.93 -4.36
N LYS A 248 -3.59 -10.96 -4.84
CA LYS A 248 -4.88 -10.83 -5.52
C LYS A 248 -6.02 -10.96 -4.51
N VAL A 249 -6.76 -9.88 -4.28
CA VAL A 249 -7.88 -9.83 -3.33
C VAL A 249 -9.18 -9.56 -4.10
N ASP A 250 -10.22 -10.36 -3.84
CA ASP A 250 -11.55 -10.14 -4.41
C ASP A 250 -12.38 -9.26 -3.46
N GLY A 251 -12.71 -8.04 -3.87
CA GLY A 251 -13.45 -7.06 -3.06
C GLY A 251 -14.09 -5.95 -3.91
N GLY A 252 -15.02 -5.18 -3.32
CA GLY A 252 -15.58 -3.98 -3.92
C GLY A 252 -14.90 -2.71 -3.39
N PHE A 253 -15.15 -1.59 -4.06
CA PHE A 253 -14.78 -0.27 -3.56
C PHE A 253 -16.00 0.63 -3.58
N GLU A 254 -16.08 1.54 -2.62
CA GLU A 254 -16.94 2.71 -2.72
C GLU A 254 -16.10 3.89 -3.17
N VAL A 255 -16.61 4.62 -4.17
CA VAL A 255 -16.00 5.86 -4.65
C VAL A 255 -16.92 7.01 -4.28
N LYS A 256 -16.37 7.96 -3.53
CA LYS A 256 -17.02 9.21 -3.18
C LYS A 256 -16.21 10.37 -3.74
N LEU A 257 -16.86 11.28 -4.45
CA LEU A 257 -16.26 12.55 -4.86
C LEU A 257 -17.12 13.70 -4.37
N ASP A 258 -16.60 14.42 -3.39
CA ASP A 258 -17.18 15.64 -2.85
C ASP A 258 -16.46 16.85 -3.41
N TRP A 259 -17.19 17.95 -3.60
CA TRP A 259 -16.60 19.21 -4.00
C TRP A 259 -17.33 20.38 -3.35
N SER A 260 -16.61 21.49 -3.22
CA SER A 260 -17.15 22.79 -2.86
C SER A 260 -16.43 23.88 -3.64
N TYR A 261 -17.17 24.89 -4.07
CA TYR A 261 -16.62 26.06 -4.72
C TYR A 261 -17.28 27.32 -4.17
N ASP A 262 -16.48 28.21 -3.60
CA ASP A 262 -16.89 29.55 -3.20
C ASP A 262 -17.03 30.44 -4.45
N PHE A 263 -18.04 30.15 -5.27
CA PHE A 263 -18.25 30.87 -6.51
C PHE A 263 -18.77 32.28 -6.25
N GLY A 264 -17.98 33.26 -6.64
CA GLY A 264 -18.40 34.65 -6.63
C GLY A 264 -17.89 35.40 -7.84
N PHE A 265 -18.69 36.34 -8.33
CA PHE A 265 -18.29 37.24 -9.39
C PHE A 265 -18.93 38.61 -9.19
N GLY A 266 -18.38 39.61 -9.85
CA GLY A 266 -18.97 40.95 -9.85
C GLY A 266 -18.69 41.71 -11.13
N ILE A 267 -19.39 42.83 -11.23
CA ILE A 267 -19.20 43.84 -12.27
C ILE A 267 -18.99 45.16 -11.57
N SER A 268 -17.90 45.86 -11.87
CA SER A 268 -17.63 47.23 -11.43
C SER A 268 -17.42 48.17 -12.61
N LEU A 269 -17.59 49.47 -12.38
CA LEU A 269 -17.25 50.51 -13.36
C LEU A 269 -15.73 50.63 -13.55
N SER A 270 -15.00 50.42 -12.45
CA SER A 270 -13.54 50.50 -12.36
C SER A 270 -12.82 49.31 -12.98
N ASP A 271 -13.20 48.09 -12.61
CA ASP A 271 -12.49 46.85 -12.96
C ASP A 271 -13.19 46.04 -14.06
N GLY A 272 -14.42 46.40 -14.43
CA GLY A 272 -15.24 45.60 -15.32
C GLY A 272 -15.69 44.29 -14.65
N PHE A 273 -15.63 43.16 -15.38
CA PHE A 273 -15.95 41.84 -14.83
C PHE A 273 -14.77 41.29 -14.01
N TYR A 274 -15.07 40.71 -12.84
CA TYR A 274 -14.09 40.05 -11.99
C TYR A 274 -14.70 38.85 -11.26
N LEU A 275 -13.84 37.90 -10.86
CA LEU A 275 -14.20 36.87 -9.87
C LEU A 275 -13.86 37.35 -8.46
N LEU A 276 -14.63 36.87 -7.48
CA LEU A 276 -14.26 37.02 -6.08
C LEU A 276 -13.14 36.02 -5.76
N THR A 277 -12.19 36.47 -4.95
CA THR A 277 -11.12 35.63 -4.42
C THR A 277 -11.09 35.73 -2.90
N ASN A 278 -10.64 34.66 -2.26
CA ASN A 278 -10.40 34.62 -0.84
C ASN A 278 -8.99 35.17 -0.57
N PRO A 279 -8.86 36.23 0.25
CA PRO A 279 -7.54 36.71 0.64
C PRO A 279 -6.81 35.75 1.60
N ASP A 280 -7.53 34.81 2.22
CA ASP A 280 -6.93 33.78 3.08
C ASP A 280 -6.51 32.56 2.25
N SER A 281 -5.20 32.43 2.00
CA SER A 281 -4.61 31.29 1.29
C SER A 281 -4.83 29.92 1.95
N THR A 282 -5.32 29.88 3.20
CA THR A 282 -5.68 28.63 3.88
C THR A 282 -7.11 28.18 3.59
N ASP A 283 -7.88 29.00 2.88
CA ASP A 283 -9.24 28.72 2.46
C ASP A 283 -9.42 28.85 0.94
N PRO A 284 -8.86 27.89 0.17
CA PRO A 284 -8.95 27.86 -1.29
C PRO A 284 -10.40 27.90 -1.78
N GLU A 285 -10.66 28.59 -2.89
CA GLU A 285 -12.01 28.77 -3.41
C GLU A 285 -12.62 27.45 -3.86
N LEU A 286 -11.86 26.62 -4.59
CA LEU A 286 -12.33 25.32 -5.07
C LEU A 286 -11.63 24.21 -4.29
N LYS A 287 -12.41 23.30 -3.71
CA LYS A 287 -11.93 22.08 -3.04
C LYS A 287 -12.65 20.88 -3.62
N MET A 288 -11.91 19.81 -3.89
CA MET A 288 -12.43 18.53 -4.32
C MET A 288 -11.74 17.41 -3.54
N ASP A 289 -12.55 16.57 -2.90
CA ASP A 289 -12.08 15.42 -2.15
C ASP A 289 -12.58 14.15 -2.81
N ILE A 290 -11.65 13.27 -3.19
CA ILE A 290 -11.94 11.94 -3.69
C ILE A 290 -11.56 10.91 -2.63
N SER A 291 -12.48 10.02 -2.30
CA SER A 291 -12.25 8.89 -1.40
C SER A 291 -12.62 7.60 -2.11
N ILE A 292 -11.67 6.69 -2.21
CA ILE A 292 -11.85 5.34 -2.73
C ILE A 292 -11.49 4.38 -1.61
N TYR A 293 -12.48 3.78 -0.96
CA TYR A 293 -12.22 2.85 0.14
C TYR A 293 -12.75 1.46 -0.16
N LEU A 294 -12.09 0.47 0.46
CA LEU A 294 -12.50 -0.92 0.36
C LEU A 294 -13.88 -1.10 0.98
N ASP A 295 -14.78 -1.76 0.26
CA ASP A 295 -16.13 -2.00 0.72
C ASP A 295 -16.61 -3.43 0.38
N ASN A 296 -17.23 -4.05 1.38
CA ASN A 296 -17.84 -5.38 1.29
C ASN A 296 -19.31 -5.33 0.88
N GLU A 297 -19.95 -4.16 0.91
CA GLU A 297 -21.36 -3.98 0.52
C GLU A 297 -21.51 -2.83 -0.48
N PRO A 298 -20.82 -2.86 -1.65
CA PRO A 298 -20.81 -1.76 -2.63
C PRO A 298 -22.21 -1.39 -3.18
N THR A 299 -23.22 -2.20 -2.91
CA THR A 299 -24.61 -1.90 -3.23
C THR A 299 -25.30 -0.96 -2.23
N ASN A 300 -24.64 -0.58 -1.12
CA ASN A 300 -25.17 0.30 -0.09
C ASN A 300 -24.15 1.42 0.28
N PRO A 301 -24.00 2.43 -0.59
CA PRO A 301 -23.02 3.49 -0.39
C PRO A 301 -23.29 4.30 0.89
N GLY A 302 -22.22 4.70 1.58
CA GLY A 302 -22.26 5.48 2.82
C GLY A 302 -22.22 4.66 4.11
N VAL A 303 -22.21 3.32 4.03
CA VAL A 303 -22.10 2.43 5.20
C VAL A 303 -20.69 1.85 5.28
N ARG A 304 -19.83 2.44 6.11
CA ARG A 304 -18.46 1.97 6.32
C ARG A 304 -18.44 0.73 7.22
N ARG A 305 -17.98 -0.40 6.70
CA ARG A 305 -17.81 -1.65 7.45
C ARG A 305 -16.44 -2.26 7.22
N GLN A 306 -16.06 -3.12 8.15
CA GLN A 306 -14.80 -3.86 8.06
C GLN A 306 -14.78 -4.74 6.81
N PHE A 307 -13.86 -4.45 5.91
CA PHE A 307 -13.62 -5.24 4.72
C PHE A 307 -12.92 -6.56 5.08
N THR A 308 -13.27 -7.64 4.37
CA THR A 308 -12.67 -8.97 4.55
C THR A 308 -12.71 -9.67 3.23
N ALA A 309 -11.57 -10.18 2.80
CA ALA A 309 -11.47 -10.86 1.53
C ALA A 309 -10.47 -12.00 1.56
N GLN A 310 -10.55 -12.84 0.55
CA GLN A 310 -9.65 -13.96 0.36
C GLN A 310 -8.86 -13.75 -0.94
N GLY A 311 -7.65 -14.27 -0.93
CA GLY A 311 -6.71 -14.07 -2.02
C GLY A 311 -5.64 -15.13 -2.09
N LYS A 312 -4.65 -14.86 -2.92
CA LYS A 312 -3.43 -15.69 -3.05
C LYS A 312 -2.20 -14.81 -2.99
N PHE A 313 -1.16 -15.29 -2.31
CA PHE A 313 0.18 -14.71 -2.20
C PHE A 313 1.18 -15.83 -2.39
N LEU A 314 1.94 -15.83 -3.50
CA LEU A 314 2.70 -16.99 -3.95
C LEU A 314 1.83 -18.27 -3.93
N PHE A 315 2.14 -19.17 -3.00
CA PHE A 315 1.42 -20.41 -2.78
C PHE A 315 0.55 -20.42 -1.51
N PHE A 316 0.55 -19.32 -0.77
CA PHE A 316 -0.35 -19.12 0.35
C PHE A 316 -1.73 -18.72 -0.15
N LYS A 317 -2.77 -19.32 0.43
CA LYS A 317 -4.08 -18.70 0.51
C LYS A 317 -4.00 -17.59 1.55
N VAL A 318 -4.43 -16.40 1.16
CA VAL A 318 -4.46 -15.24 2.05
C VAL A 318 -5.89 -14.97 2.47
N THR A 319 -6.07 -14.66 3.75
CA THR A 319 -7.28 -13.98 4.23
C THR A 319 -6.85 -12.62 4.73
N VAL A 320 -7.46 -11.56 4.21
CA VAL A 320 -7.22 -10.19 4.65
C VAL A 320 -8.45 -9.69 5.40
N LYS A 321 -8.22 -8.96 6.47
CA LYS A 321 -9.24 -8.28 7.24
C LYS A 321 -8.78 -6.86 7.47
N ASP A 322 -9.52 -5.89 6.95
CA ASP A 322 -9.19 -4.48 7.11
C ASP A 322 -9.24 -4.09 8.58
N THR A 323 -8.34 -3.25 9.03
CA THR A 323 -8.31 -2.73 10.40
C THR A 323 -8.59 -1.25 10.37
N ASP A 324 -9.16 -0.74 11.47
CA ASP A 324 -9.53 0.66 11.53
C ASP A 324 -8.26 1.51 11.44
N SER A 325 -8.21 2.35 10.41
CA SER A 325 -7.05 3.18 10.14
C SER A 325 -6.90 4.33 11.14
N ASP A 326 -7.99 4.74 11.79
CA ASP A 326 -7.97 5.71 12.88
C ASP A 326 -9.00 5.35 13.97
N PRO A 327 -8.58 4.60 15.01
CA PRO A 327 -9.47 4.20 16.10
C PRO A 327 -9.92 5.36 17.01
N HIS A 328 -9.37 6.57 16.83
CA HIS A 328 -9.80 7.75 17.58
C HIS A 328 -11.00 8.46 16.93
N THR A 329 -11.26 8.19 15.66
CA THR A 329 -12.42 8.72 14.95
C THR A 329 -13.64 7.78 15.13
N PRO A 330 -14.82 8.28 15.52
CA PRO A 330 -16.01 7.44 15.65
C PRO A 330 -16.40 6.75 14.33
N GLY A 331 -16.63 5.45 14.40
CA GLY A 331 -16.96 4.62 13.25
C GLY A 331 -15.72 4.09 12.52
N PHE A 332 -15.90 3.05 11.71
CA PHE A 332 -14.79 2.38 11.03
C PHE A 332 -14.21 3.29 9.93
N GLN A 333 -12.90 3.57 9.98
CA GLN A 333 -12.19 4.30 8.93
C GLN A 333 -11.48 3.31 8.00
N PRO A 334 -12.05 3.01 6.82
CA PRO A 334 -11.52 1.97 5.95
C PRO A 334 -10.18 2.34 5.32
N GLY A 335 -9.36 1.33 5.02
CA GLY A 335 -8.21 1.51 4.15
C GLY A 335 -8.64 1.87 2.72
N GLY A 336 -7.87 2.74 2.06
CA GLY A 336 -8.23 3.25 0.75
C GLY A 336 -7.23 4.22 0.14
N VAL A 337 -7.68 4.91 -0.90
CA VAL A 337 -6.97 5.99 -1.58
C VAL A 337 -7.80 7.26 -1.41
N TYR A 338 -7.15 8.29 -0.90
CA TYR A 338 -7.75 9.58 -0.57
C TYR A 338 -7.00 10.65 -1.35
N GLY A 339 -7.69 11.36 -2.23
CA GLY A 339 -7.14 12.50 -2.95
C GLY A 339 -7.82 13.78 -2.50
N SER A 340 -7.05 14.85 -2.40
CA SER A 340 -7.58 16.19 -2.16
C SER A 340 -6.94 17.14 -3.15
N LEU A 341 -7.78 17.94 -3.78
CA LEU A 341 -7.44 18.92 -4.77
C LEU A 341 -7.99 20.25 -4.31
N SER A 342 -7.15 21.27 -4.27
CA SER A 342 -7.55 22.63 -4.00
C SER A 342 -7.01 23.58 -5.05
N VAL A 343 -7.82 24.55 -5.44
CA VAL A 343 -7.38 25.67 -6.28
C VAL A 343 -7.61 26.95 -5.51
N ASP A 344 -6.51 27.61 -5.18
CA ASP A 344 -6.47 28.94 -4.62
C ASP A 344 -6.27 29.95 -5.76
N ILE A 345 -7.16 30.94 -5.84
CA ILE A 345 -7.17 31.97 -6.86
C ILE A 345 -6.56 33.23 -6.25
N LYS A 346 -5.33 33.52 -6.64
CA LYS A 346 -4.62 34.70 -6.13
C LYS A 346 -5.27 35.98 -6.65
N GLY A 347 -5.77 36.79 -5.73
CA GLY A 347 -6.29 38.13 -6.00
C GLY A 347 -6.43 38.94 -4.71
N ASP A 348 -6.35 40.27 -4.82
CA ASP A 348 -6.64 41.18 -3.71
C ASP A 348 -8.18 41.30 -3.56
N ARG A 349 -8.81 40.19 -3.15
CA ARG A 349 -10.27 39.96 -3.08
C ARG A 349 -11.00 39.91 -4.43
N ARG A 350 -10.33 40.27 -5.52
CA ARG A 350 -10.85 40.24 -6.89
C ARG A 350 -9.79 39.73 -7.87
N LEU A 351 -10.21 38.88 -8.82
CA LEU A 351 -9.46 38.52 -10.01
C LEU A 351 -10.08 39.21 -11.23
N THR A 352 -9.39 40.23 -11.77
CA THR A 352 -9.88 41.02 -12.91
C THR A 352 -9.40 40.45 -14.25
N PHE A 353 -10.05 40.84 -15.35
CA PHE A 353 -9.59 40.49 -16.69
C PHE A 353 -8.18 41.03 -17.01
N ASN A 354 -7.83 42.22 -16.52
CA ASN A 354 -6.48 42.77 -16.64
C ASN A 354 -5.45 41.84 -15.97
N SER A 355 -5.73 41.38 -14.75
CA SER A 355 -4.87 40.46 -14.01
C SER A 355 -4.66 39.14 -14.75
N LEU A 356 -5.72 38.57 -15.34
CA LEU A 356 -5.67 37.35 -16.17
C LEU A 356 -4.79 37.47 -17.40
N LEU A 357 -4.75 38.65 -18.03
CA LEU A 357 -3.91 38.89 -19.20
C LEU A 357 -2.47 39.28 -18.84
N SER A 358 -2.27 39.90 -17.68
CA SER A 358 -0.97 40.46 -17.27
C SER A 358 -0.09 39.48 -16.50
N SER A 359 -0.69 38.46 -15.89
CA SER A 359 -0.01 37.46 -15.06
C SER A 359 -0.10 36.08 -15.68
N SER A 360 0.85 35.20 -15.35
CA SER A 360 0.79 33.82 -15.81
C SER A 360 -0.34 33.08 -15.10
N LEU A 361 -0.92 32.05 -15.74
CA LEU A 361 -1.96 31.24 -15.12
C LEU A 361 -1.47 30.53 -13.85
N GLU A 362 -0.18 30.16 -13.77
CA GLU A 362 0.42 29.51 -12.60
C GLU A 362 0.57 30.46 -11.40
N ASP A 363 0.75 31.77 -11.65
CA ASP A 363 0.80 32.80 -10.60
C ASP A 363 -0.59 33.16 -10.07
N ILE A 364 -1.63 32.97 -10.89
CA ILE A 364 -3.02 33.27 -10.56
C ILE A 364 -3.69 32.07 -9.89
N PHE A 365 -3.52 30.87 -10.44
CA PHE A 365 -4.18 29.66 -9.97
C PHE A 365 -3.15 28.75 -9.28
N HIS A 366 -3.13 28.82 -7.96
CA HIS A 366 -2.32 27.94 -7.14
C HIS A 366 -3.06 26.62 -6.92
N VAL A 367 -2.70 25.63 -7.72
CA VAL A 367 -3.23 24.27 -7.60
C VAL A 367 -2.39 23.46 -6.62
N ASP A 368 -3.05 22.87 -5.63
CA ASP A 368 -2.49 21.81 -4.81
C ASP A 368 -3.29 20.53 -5.05
N PHE A 369 -2.60 19.44 -5.34
CA PHE A 369 -3.21 18.13 -5.51
C PHE A 369 -2.34 17.09 -4.83
N GLY A 370 -2.95 16.38 -3.88
CA GLY A 370 -2.31 15.31 -3.12
C GLY A 370 -3.13 14.04 -3.18
N VAL A 371 -2.45 12.90 -3.21
CA VAL A 371 -3.05 11.57 -3.09
C VAL A 371 -2.34 10.80 -1.99
N LYS A 372 -3.12 10.27 -1.05
CA LYS A 372 -2.66 9.40 0.03
C LYS A 372 -3.34 8.03 -0.10
N ALA A 373 -2.54 7.02 -0.38
CA ALA A 373 -2.93 5.63 -0.24
C ALA A 373 -2.58 5.15 1.17
N MET A 374 -3.52 4.49 1.83
CA MET A 374 -3.31 3.92 3.17
C MET A 374 -4.10 2.62 3.32
N LEU A 375 -3.40 1.51 3.53
CA LEU A 375 -3.98 0.21 3.82
C LEU A 375 -3.42 -0.30 5.14
N ASN A 376 -4.29 -0.80 6.00
CA ASN A 376 -3.91 -1.47 7.24
C ASN A 376 -4.73 -2.75 7.35
N TRP A 377 -4.09 -3.90 7.13
CA TRP A 377 -4.78 -5.18 7.04
C TRP A 377 -4.19 -6.19 8.01
N LEU A 378 -5.05 -6.88 8.74
CA LEU A 378 -4.67 -8.15 9.34
C LEU A 378 -4.66 -9.23 8.26
N ILE A 379 -3.47 -9.73 7.93
CA ILE A 379 -3.30 -10.82 6.96
C ILE A 379 -3.10 -12.16 7.68
N VAL A 380 -3.69 -13.21 7.13
CA VAL A 380 -3.48 -14.59 7.54
C VAL A 380 -3.07 -15.40 6.32
N LEU A 381 -1.83 -15.89 6.33
CA LEU A 381 -1.27 -16.75 5.32
C LEU A 381 -1.42 -18.21 5.75
N GLN A 382 -2.00 -19.02 4.87
CA GLN A 382 -2.12 -20.46 5.08
C GLN A 382 -1.79 -21.20 3.79
N VAL A 383 -0.96 -22.24 3.91
CA VAL A 383 -0.85 -23.26 2.87
C VAL A 383 -1.94 -24.28 3.19
N GLY A 384 -2.70 -24.72 2.17
CA GLY A 384 -3.91 -25.52 2.32
C GLY A 384 -3.88 -26.62 3.39
N GLU A 385 -5.05 -27.04 3.86
CA GLU A 385 -5.17 -27.99 4.97
C GLU A 385 -4.30 -29.25 4.71
N LYS A 386 -3.39 -29.55 5.66
CA LYS A 386 -2.44 -30.68 5.64
C LYS A 386 -1.16 -30.51 4.81
N LEU A 387 -0.87 -29.32 4.28
CA LEU A 387 0.36 -29.06 3.53
C LEU A 387 1.59 -28.75 4.41
N GLY A 388 1.54 -29.02 5.73
CA GLY A 388 2.74 -29.09 6.56
C GLY A 388 3.44 -27.75 6.85
N LEU A 389 2.71 -26.63 6.93
CA LEU A 389 3.20 -25.36 7.48
C LEU A 389 2.19 -24.78 8.48
N PRO A 390 2.66 -24.12 9.56
CA PRO A 390 1.76 -23.35 10.40
C PRO A 390 1.23 -22.12 9.66
N LYS A 391 0.08 -21.61 10.11
CA LYS A 391 -0.46 -20.33 9.67
C LYS A 391 0.43 -19.21 10.17
N LEU A 392 0.69 -18.25 9.28
CA LEU A 392 1.42 -17.03 9.58
C LEU A 392 0.44 -15.86 9.58
N LYS A 393 0.57 -14.96 10.55
CA LYS A 393 -0.26 -13.74 10.64
C LYS A 393 0.66 -12.53 10.68
N ALA A 394 0.19 -11.40 10.16
CA ALA A 394 0.87 -10.11 10.25
C ALA A 394 -0.14 -8.98 10.07
N ASN A 395 0.24 -7.77 10.49
CA ASN A 395 -0.41 -6.54 10.11
C ASN A 395 0.33 -5.99 8.88
N PHE A 396 -0.31 -6.04 7.72
CA PHE A 396 0.20 -5.44 6.50
C PHE A 396 -0.15 -3.96 6.49
N ILE A 397 0.86 -3.11 6.40
CA ILE A 397 0.72 -1.65 6.36
C ILE A 397 1.31 -1.17 5.05
N LEU A 398 0.51 -0.45 4.26
CA LEU A 398 0.97 0.27 3.08
C LEU A 398 0.56 1.72 3.23
N THR A 399 1.53 2.63 3.18
CA THR A 399 1.25 4.06 3.07
C THR A 399 2.07 4.63 1.93
N GLU A 400 1.40 5.31 1.01
CA GLU A 400 2.05 6.05 -0.07
C GLU A 400 1.42 7.45 -0.17
N VAL A 401 2.26 8.47 -0.19
CA VAL A 401 1.86 9.86 -0.33
C VAL A 401 2.51 10.41 -1.59
N TRP A 402 1.67 10.99 -2.43
CA TRP A 402 2.03 11.64 -3.67
C TRP A 402 1.45 13.04 -3.69
N ASN A 403 2.18 14.01 -4.24
CA ASN A 403 1.65 15.33 -4.56
C ASN A 403 2.14 15.78 -5.95
N ILE A 404 1.43 16.75 -6.52
CA ILE A 404 1.70 17.21 -7.89
C ILE A 404 3.06 17.89 -8.07
N LYS A 405 3.65 18.46 -7.00
CA LYS A 405 4.90 19.23 -7.05
C LYS A 405 6.15 18.36 -6.99
N GLU A 406 6.13 17.34 -6.15
CA GLU A 406 7.29 16.51 -5.79
C GLU A 406 7.13 15.06 -6.25
N GLY A 407 5.96 14.68 -6.76
CA GLY A 407 5.61 13.29 -7.02
C GLY A 407 5.46 12.52 -5.71
N ILE A 408 6.11 11.37 -5.59
CA ILE A 408 6.02 10.54 -4.38
C ILE A 408 6.93 11.12 -3.30
N THR A 409 6.35 11.53 -2.18
CA THR A 409 7.09 12.08 -1.03
C THR A 409 7.37 11.05 0.04
N SER A 410 6.50 10.04 0.17
CA SER A 410 6.73 8.90 1.06
C SER A 410 6.08 7.64 0.51
N SER A 411 6.77 6.52 0.66
CA SER A 411 6.20 5.21 0.36
C SER A 411 6.88 4.16 1.23
N TYR A 412 6.10 3.45 2.03
CA TYR A 412 6.57 2.32 2.83
C TYR A 412 5.51 1.22 2.87
N CYS A 413 6.00 -0.01 2.95
CA CYS A 413 5.23 -1.23 2.89
C CYS A 413 5.82 -2.20 3.91
N ASP A 414 5.06 -2.56 4.93
CA ASP A 414 5.56 -3.32 6.07
C ASP A 414 4.66 -4.50 6.42
N LEU A 415 5.27 -5.58 6.93
CA LEU A 415 4.58 -6.62 7.69
C LEU A 415 5.00 -6.49 9.16
N VAL A 416 4.13 -5.88 9.94
CA VAL A 416 4.30 -5.65 11.37
C VAL A 416 3.70 -6.81 12.17
N ASP A 417 4.27 -7.11 13.33
CA ASP A 417 3.84 -8.21 14.20
C ASP A 417 3.76 -9.57 13.48
N LEU A 418 4.75 -9.90 12.65
CA LEU A 418 4.82 -11.18 11.98
C LEU A 418 4.84 -12.30 13.03
N ARG A 419 3.89 -13.25 12.95
CA ARG A 419 3.71 -14.23 14.02
C ARG A 419 3.15 -15.57 13.54
N VAL A 420 3.61 -16.64 14.18
CA VAL A 420 3.20 -18.03 13.90
C VAL A 420 2.06 -18.43 14.84
N ASP A 421 0.98 -18.98 14.29
CA ASP A 421 -0.14 -19.49 15.07
C ASP A 421 0.18 -20.85 15.69
N VAL A 422 0.23 -20.92 17.02
CA VAL A 422 0.63 -22.12 17.78
C VAL A 422 -0.31 -23.30 17.56
N GLY A 423 -1.62 -23.04 17.42
CA GLY A 423 -2.60 -24.09 17.19
C GLY A 423 -2.33 -24.83 15.88
N SER A 424 -2.08 -24.07 14.80
CA SER A 424 -1.69 -24.63 13.51
C SER A 424 -0.27 -25.24 13.52
N LEU A 425 0.66 -24.70 14.31
CA LEU A 425 2.00 -25.29 14.48
C LEU A 425 1.94 -26.71 15.04
N VAL A 426 1.09 -26.96 16.03
CA VAL A 426 0.92 -28.30 16.58
C VAL A 426 0.16 -29.20 15.59
N ARG A 427 -1.01 -28.75 15.12
CA ARG A 427 -1.93 -29.58 14.34
C ARG A 427 -1.48 -29.81 12.90
N ASP A 428 -1.11 -28.74 12.22
CA ASP A 428 -0.92 -28.73 10.76
C ASP A 428 0.56 -28.98 10.39
N PHE A 429 1.50 -28.75 11.32
CA PHE A 429 2.94 -28.94 11.13
C PHE A 429 3.56 -30.09 11.95
N LEU A 430 3.50 -30.04 13.29
CA LEU A 430 4.18 -31.04 14.14
C LEU A 430 3.54 -32.42 14.06
N TYR A 431 2.21 -32.51 14.05
CA TYR A 431 1.51 -33.79 14.06
C TYR A 431 1.82 -34.67 12.82
N PRO A 432 1.77 -34.15 11.57
CA PRO A 432 2.19 -34.93 10.40
C PRO A 432 3.65 -35.42 10.46
N ILE A 433 4.58 -34.56 10.93
CA ILE A 433 6.00 -34.92 11.09
C ILE A 433 6.16 -36.04 12.13
N ALA A 434 5.54 -35.87 13.29
CA ALA A 434 5.53 -36.86 14.37
C ALA A 434 4.99 -38.21 13.91
N LYS A 435 3.91 -38.21 13.13
CA LYS A 435 3.32 -39.43 12.56
C LYS A 435 4.29 -40.11 11.59
N ARG A 436 4.97 -39.35 10.72
CA ARG A 436 5.96 -39.89 9.78
C ARG A 436 7.16 -40.52 10.47
N VAL A 437 7.66 -39.89 11.54
CA VAL A 437 8.76 -40.45 12.34
C VAL A 437 8.32 -41.74 13.03
N GLN A 438 7.13 -41.76 13.66
CA GLN A 438 6.56 -42.96 14.25
C GLN A 438 6.46 -44.10 13.22
N ASP A 439 5.84 -43.84 12.06
CA ASP A 439 5.65 -44.85 11.02
C ASP A 439 6.98 -45.42 10.48
N THR A 440 8.03 -44.61 10.47
CA THR A 440 9.37 -45.05 10.04
C THR A 440 10.05 -45.95 11.07
N LEU A 441 9.82 -45.70 12.36
CA LEU A 441 10.37 -46.51 13.46
C LEU A 441 9.51 -47.74 13.80
N GLU A 442 8.25 -47.77 13.33
CA GLU A 442 7.30 -48.84 13.62
C GLU A 442 7.85 -50.26 13.39
N PRO A 443 8.63 -50.56 12.31
CA PRO A 443 9.19 -51.89 12.11
C PRO A 443 10.14 -52.36 13.22
N ILE A 444 10.81 -51.45 13.93
CA ILE A 444 11.73 -51.80 15.02
C ILE A 444 11.05 -51.81 16.40
N ARG A 445 9.76 -51.44 16.49
CA ARG A 445 8.98 -51.45 17.74
C ARG A 445 9.11 -52.75 18.54
N PRO A 446 8.95 -53.96 17.95
CA PRO A 446 9.03 -55.20 18.72
C PRO A 446 10.38 -55.38 19.42
N VAL A 447 11.47 -54.98 18.76
CA VAL A 447 12.82 -55.08 19.32
C VAL A 447 13.00 -54.08 20.47
N VAL A 448 12.54 -52.84 20.29
CA VAL A 448 12.60 -51.79 21.32
C VAL A 448 11.76 -52.18 22.54
N GLU A 449 10.58 -52.75 22.34
CA GLU A 449 9.70 -53.20 23.43
C GLU A 449 10.33 -54.36 24.21
N ILE A 450 10.86 -55.38 23.54
CA ILE A 450 11.54 -56.50 24.21
C ILE A 450 12.74 -56.02 25.02
N LEU A 451 13.56 -55.13 24.45
CA LEU A 451 14.75 -54.60 25.13
C LEU A 451 14.39 -53.75 26.36
N THR A 452 13.27 -53.02 26.29
CA THR A 452 12.83 -52.11 27.35
C THR A 452 11.80 -52.71 28.32
N TYR A 453 11.32 -53.92 28.04
CA TYR A 453 10.37 -54.64 28.89
C TYR A 453 10.94 -54.85 30.29
N ARG A 454 10.21 -54.41 31.32
CA ARG A 454 10.61 -54.64 32.71
C ARG A 454 10.44 -56.11 33.05
N ILE A 455 11.53 -56.75 33.47
CA ILE A 455 11.56 -58.14 33.91
C ILE A 455 11.22 -58.17 35.41
N PRO A 456 10.10 -58.80 35.83
CA PRO A 456 9.75 -58.89 37.25
C PRO A 456 10.83 -59.58 38.08
N GLY A 457 11.14 -59.03 39.26
CA GLY A 457 12.14 -59.56 40.19
C GLY A 457 13.58 -59.14 39.90
N LEU A 458 13.86 -58.62 38.71
CA LEU A 458 15.19 -58.11 38.34
C LEU A 458 15.50 -56.76 38.99
N ASP A 459 14.46 -56.04 39.41
CA ASP A 459 14.51 -54.78 40.17
C ASP A 459 15.16 -54.91 41.54
N PHE A 460 15.16 -56.10 42.14
CA PHE A 460 15.90 -56.37 43.38
C PHE A 460 17.42 -56.29 43.20
N ILE A 461 17.92 -56.66 42.01
CA ILE A 461 19.35 -56.75 41.72
C ILE A 461 19.82 -55.51 40.93
N MET A 462 18.93 -54.91 40.12
CA MET A 462 19.21 -53.72 39.31
C MET A 462 18.02 -52.74 39.30
N PRO A 463 17.89 -51.92 40.37
CA PRO A 463 16.77 -51.01 40.55
C PRO A 463 16.62 -49.98 39.42
N SER A 464 17.75 -49.54 38.85
CA SER A 464 17.79 -48.46 37.87
C SER A 464 17.35 -48.89 36.46
N ASN A 465 17.57 -50.15 36.07
CA ASN A 465 17.29 -50.66 34.72
C ASN A 465 16.89 -52.15 34.74
N PRO A 466 15.73 -52.54 35.32
CA PRO A 466 15.32 -53.94 35.45
C PRO A 466 14.74 -54.48 34.13
N ASN A 467 15.53 -54.48 33.06
CA ASN A 467 15.16 -54.92 31.72
C ASN A 467 16.29 -55.69 31.04
N LEU A 468 16.06 -56.18 29.82
CA LEU A 468 17.03 -56.97 29.08
C LEU A 468 18.33 -56.18 28.79
N MET A 469 18.22 -54.88 28.52
CA MET A 469 19.39 -54.00 28.33
C MET A 469 20.26 -53.89 29.59
N GLY A 470 19.62 -53.73 30.76
CA GLY A 470 20.30 -53.71 32.05
C GLY A 470 21.01 -55.03 32.34
N LEU A 471 20.33 -56.16 32.07
CA LEU A 471 20.91 -57.50 32.21
C LEU A 471 22.13 -57.69 31.29
N ILE A 472 22.05 -57.28 30.03
CA ILE A 472 23.17 -57.33 29.09
C ILE A 472 24.35 -56.51 29.62
N ASN A 473 24.12 -55.28 30.08
CA ASN A 473 25.18 -54.43 30.62
C ASN A 473 25.80 -55.01 31.90
N LEU A 474 25.01 -55.61 32.79
CA LEU A 474 25.53 -56.32 33.97
C LEU A 474 26.44 -57.48 33.56
N LEU A 475 26.02 -58.33 32.62
CA LEU A 475 26.83 -59.45 32.14
C LEU A 475 28.13 -58.99 31.47
N ARG A 476 28.08 -57.90 30.70
CA ARG A 476 29.28 -57.31 30.08
C ARG A 476 30.25 -56.79 31.14
N GLN A 477 29.75 -56.08 32.14
CA GLN A 477 30.58 -55.58 33.26
C GLN A 477 31.21 -56.73 34.05
N LEU A 478 30.48 -57.80 34.34
CA LEU A 478 31.01 -59.00 35.00
C LEU A 478 32.12 -59.69 34.17
N ASN A 479 32.08 -59.56 32.84
CA ASN A 479 33.08 -60.09 31.92
C ASN A 479 34.21 -59.09 31.59
N GLY A 480 34.32 -57.96 32.30
CA GLY A 480 35.34 -56.94 32.06
C GLY A 480 35.18 -56.14 30.76
N GLN A 481 34.00 -56.17 30.15
CA GLN A 481 33.67 -55.39 28.94
C GLN A 481 32.97 -54.07 29.30
N PRO A 482 33.16 -52.99 28.52
CA PRO A 482 32.43 -51.74 28.72
C PRO A 482 30.92 -51.96 28.51
N PRO A 483 30.03 -51.21 29.18
CA PRO A 483 28.58 -51.27 28.91
C PRO A 483 28.23 -50.76 27.50
N ILE A 484 27.08 -51.17 26.96
CA ILE A 484 26.49 -50.62 25.74
C ILE A 484 25.76 -49.32 26.08
N ASP A 485 25.90 -48.31 25.22
CA ASP A 485 25.08 -47.09 25.24
C ASP A 485 23.71 -47.37 24.59
N TRP A 486 22.67 -47.42 25.41
CA TRP A 486 21.30 -47.71 24.98
C TRP A 486 20.48 -46.44 24.67
N SER A 487 21.12 -45.27 24.59
CA SER A 487 20.43 -43.99 24.32
C SER A 487 19.60 -44.03 23.03
N PHE A 488 20.06 -44.76 22.00
CA PHE A 488 19.28 -44.97 20.77
C PHE A 488 17.96 -45.70 21.03
N VAL A 489 17.96 -46.77 21.85
CA VAL A 489 16.75 -47.55 22.13
C VAL A 489 15.75 -46.73 22.93
N TYR A 490 16.23 -45.93 23.89
CA TYR A 490 15.37 -45.01 24.65
C TYR A 490 14.80 -43.87 23.79
N ALA A 491 15.61 -43.29 22.90
CA ALA A 491 15.16 -42.32 21.92
C ALA A 491 14.12 -42.92 20.97
N ALA A 492 14.39 -44.11 20.42
CA ALA A 492 13.46 -44.82 19.54
C ALA A 492 12.14 -45.12 20.26
N LYS A 493 12.18 -45.59 21.52
CA LYS A 493 10.97 -45.80 22.33
C LYS A 493 10.16 -44.51 22.47
N TYR A 494 10.81 -43.41 22.84
CA TYR A 494 10.12 -42.14 22.99
C TYR A 494 9.51 -41.65 21.66
N MET A 495 10.22 -41.83 20.55
CA MET A 495 9.75 -41.42 19.23
C MET A 495 8.67 -42.33 18.65
N LEU A 496 8.58 -43.59 19.08
CA LEU A 496 7.45 -44.47 18.76
C LEU A 496 6.14 -43.99 19.41
N ASP A 497 6.22 -43.18 20.46
CA ASP A 497 5.09 -42.62 21.21
C ASP A 497 4.98 -41.08 21.01
N VAL A 498 5.75 -40.49 20.08
CA VAL A 498 5.81 -39.02 19.89
C VAL A 498 4.46 -38.42 19.48
N VAL A 499 3.63 -39.18 18.78
CA VAL A 499 2.29 -38.76 18.37
C VAL A 499 1.42 -38.46 19.59
N ASP A 500 1.55 -39.21 20.68
CA ASP A 500 0.80 -38.96 21.93
C ASP A 500 1.28 -37.68 22.62
N VAL A 501 2.59 -37.42 22.58
CA VAL A 501 3.18 -36.18 23.09
C VAL A 501 2.64 -34.98 22.32
N VAL A 502 2.61 -35.03 20.99
CA VAL A 502 2.06 -33.96 20.15
C VAL A 502 0.55 -33.82 20.34
N ASN A 503 -0.19 -34.92 20.43
CA ASN A 503 -1.64 -34.90 20.73
C ASN A 503 -1.94 -34.19 22.05
N SER A 504 -1.07 -34.35 23.05
CA SER A 504 -1.22 -33.63 24.32
C SER A 504 -1.11 -32.10 24.18
N MET A 505 -0.54 -31.59 23.07
CA MET A 505 -0.39 -30.16 22.78
C MET A 505 -1.53 -29.61 21.91
N MET A 506 -2.47 -30.43 21.45
CA MET A 506 -3.49 -30.05 20.44
C MET A 506 -4.39 -28.88 20.84
N ASN A 507 -4.59 -28.67 22.14
CA ASN A 507 -5.39 -27.56 22.67
C ASN A 507 -4.57 -26.29 22.92
N ALA A 508 -3.26 -26.31 22.63
CA ALA A 508 -2.41 -25.14 22.79
C ALA A 508 -2.89 -23.98 21.91
N ARG A 509 -2.84 -22.78 22.47
CA ARG A 509 -3.21 -21.52 21.84
C ARG A 509 -2.09 -20.51 22.08
N GLY A 510 -2.12 -19.42 21.32
CA GLY A 510 -1.13 -18.36 21.39
C GLY A 510 -0.43 -18.14 20.06
N GLU A 511 0.50 -17.21 20.05
CA GLU A 511 1.23 -16.77 18.87
C GLU A 511 2.72 -16.65 19.23
N ILE A 512 3.59 -17.07 18.30
CA ILE A 512 5.04 -16.87 18.38
C ILE A 512 5.34 -15.62 17.58
N LEU A 513 5.69 -14.52 18.26
CA LEU A 513 6.07 -13.28 17.60
C LEU A 513 7.47 -13.44 17.00
N LEU A 514 7.64 -13.06 15.73
CA LEU A 514 8.91 -13.17 15.01
C LEU A 514 9.58 -11.81 14.87
N GLY A 515 8.81 -10.76 14.64
CA GLY A 515 9.31 -9.41 14.43
C GLY A 515 8.57 -8.70 13.29
N GLU A 516 9.28 -7.81 12.61
CA GLU A 516 8.77 -6.97 11.54
C GLU A 516 9.61 -7.11 10.27
N LEU A 517 8.97 -6.94 9.11
CA LEU A 517 9.62 -6.92 7.81
C LEU A 517 9.27 -5.60 7.10
N HIS A 518 10.29 -4.85 6.69
CA HIS A 518 10.12 -3.62 5.92
C HIS A 518 10.53 -3.87 4.47
N PHE A 519 9.60 -3.59 3.56
CA PHE A 519 9.76 -3.84 2.14
C PHE A 519 10.07 -2.55 1.39
N PRO A 520 10.99 -2.58 0.42
CA PRO A 520 11.26 -1.44 -0.43
C PRO A 520 10.06 -1.19 -1.33
N ALA A 521 9.47 0.00 -1.24
CA ALA A 521 8.32 0.35 -2.07
C ALA A 521 8.64 0.25 -3.57
N ARG A 522 7.69 -0.27 -4.35
CA ARG A 522 7.72 -0.36 -5.82
C ARG A 522 8.90 -1.15 -6.42
N GLN A 523 9.55 -2.01 -5.64
CA GLN A 523 10.59 -2.93 -6.12
C GLN A 523 10.12 -4.38 -5.96
N GLU A 524 10.72 -5.30 -6.71
CA GLU A 524 10.53 -6.73 -6.48
C GLU A 524 11.11 -7.11 -5.12
N PHE A 525 10.42 -7.97 -4.38
CA PHE A 525 10.87 -8.39 -3.06
C PHE A 525 11.85 -9.55 -3.17
N THR A 526 13.06 -9.31 -2.69
CA THR A 526 14.13 -10.31 -2.61
C THR A 526 14.61 -10.40 -1.16
N PRO A 527 15.20 -11.53 -0.75
CA PRO A 527 15.76 -11.65 0.59
C PRO A 527 16.77 -10.55 0.95
N ASP A 528 17.46 -10.00 -0.06
CA ASP A 528 18.54 -9.02 0.14
C ASP A 528 18.04 -7.58 0.33
N ASN A 529 16.82 -7.27 -0.12
CA ASN A 529 16.28 -5.90 -0.06
C ASN A 529 15.19 -5.71 1.01
N ILE A 530 14.76 -6.78 1.68
CA ILE A 530 13.85 -6.72 2.83
C ILE A 530 14.66 -6.43 4.09
N GLN A 531 14.33 -5.35 4.79
CA GLN A 531 14.90 -5.09 6.11
C GLN A 531 14.13 -5.90 7.17
N ILE A 532 14.87 -6.56 8.05
CA ILE A 532 14.33 -7.52 9.01
C ILE A 532 14.60 -7.00 10.42
N SER A 533 13.54 -6.84 11.20
CA SER A 533 13.60 -6.41 12.61
C SER A 533 13.10 -7.54 13.51
N PRO A 534 13.95 -8.52 13.90
CA PRO A 534 13.53 -9.66 14.70
C PRO A 534 13.20 -9.26 16.15
N VAL A 535 12.26 -9.95 16.77
CA VAL A 535 12.03 -9.84 18.22
C VAL A 535 13.15 -10.52 18.99
N SER A 536 13.52 -9.98 20.16
CA SER A 536 14.60 -10.51 21.00
C SER A 536 14.29 -11.85 21.68
N ASP A 537 13.02 -12.11 22.00
CA ASP A 537 12.57 -13.39 22.57
C ASP A 537 11.21 -13.80 21.96
N PRO A 538 11.23 -14.58 20.85
CA PRO A 538 10.03 -15.08 20.18
C PRO A 538 9.12 -15.93 21.07
N LEU A 539 9.70 -16.56 22.10
CA LEU A 539 9.00 -17.51 22.94
C LEU A 539 8.39 -16.85 24.18
N LYS A 540 8.65 -15.55 24.43
CA LYS A 540 8.24 -14.85 25.65
C LYS A 540 6.76 -15.05 25.99
N ALA A 541 5.88 -14.90 24.99
CA ALA A 541 4.42 -14.97 25.14
C ALA A 541 3.85 -16.41 25.17
N LEU A 542 4.67 -17.44 24.96
CA LEU A 542 4.20 -18.83 24.98
C LEU A 542 3.93 -19.32 26.40
N ASP A 543 2.89 -20.15 26.51
CA ASP A 543 2.50 -20.83 27.75
C ASP A 543 3.62 -21.75 28.30
N ALA A 544 3.78 -21.77 29.63
CA ALA A 544 4.85 -22.50 30.31
C ALA A 544 4.72 -24.02 30.18
N ASN A 545 3.49 -24.56 30.12
CA ASN A 545 3.26 -25.98 29.92
C ASN A 545 3.71 -26.40 28.51
N LEU A 546 3.33 -25.61 27.50
CA LEU A 546 3.77 -25.84 26.12
C LEU A 546 5.30 -25.79 25.99
N LYS A 547 5.95 -24.77 26.56
CA LYS A 547 7.43 -24.69 26.60
C LYS A 547 8.04 -25.94 27.22
N GLY A 548 7.52 -26.36 28.38
CA GLY A 548 7.99 -27.56 29.07
C GLY A 548 7.84 -28.83 28.22
N LYS A 549 6.74 -28.95 27.45
CA LYS A 549 6.53 -30.08 26.53
C LYS A 549 7.47 -30.06 25.34
N ILE A 550 7.74 -28.89 24.75
CA ILE A 550 8.73 -28.73 23.67
C ILE A 550 10.13 -29.09 24.17
N ASP A 551 10.50 -28.64 25.37
CA ASP A 551 11.78 -28.98 26.00
C ASP A 551 11.90 -30.49 26.28
N GLN A 552 10.81 -31.12 26.72
CA GLN A 552 10.75 -32.58 26.92
C GLN A 552 10.90 -33.33 25.59
N LEU A 553 10.24 -32.87 24.53
CA LEU A 553 10.36 -33.44 23.18
C LEU A 553 11.82 -33.46 22.71
N LYS A 554 12.51 -32.34 22.86
CA LYS A 554 13.93 -32.21 22.53
C LYS A 554 14.81 -33.10 23.44
N LYS A 555 14.65 -33.06 24.76
CA LYS A 555 15.49 -33.82 25.70
C LYS A 555 15.33 -35.34 25.57
N ASN A 556 14.09 -35.81 25.47
CA ASN A 556 13.78 -37.23 25.48
C ASN A 556 14.09 -37.89 24.13
N SER A 557 13.96 -37.16 23.02
CA SER A 557 14.35 -37.64 21.69
C SER A 557 15.85 -37.90 21.53
N MET A 558 16.67 -37.37 22.46
CA MET A 558 18.12 -37.67 22.57
C MET A 558 18.43 -38.88 23.47
N GLY A 559 17.44 -39.53 24.09
CA GLY A 559 17.66 -40.65 25.03
C GLY A 559 18.23 -40.23 26.40
N SER A 560 18.32 -38.93 26.67
CA SER A 560 19.10 -38.38 27.79
C SER A 560 18.54 -38.63 29.20
N ASN A 561 17.24 -38.94 29.34
CA ASN A 561 16.62 -39.22 30.65
C ASN A 561 16.97 -40.61 31.22
N TYR A 562 17.60 -41.49 30.44
CA TYR A 562 17.84 -42.89 30.80
C TYR A 562 19.33 -43.26 30.88
N SER A 563 20.24 -42.30 30.67
CA SER A 563 21.69 -42.51 30.78
C SER A 563 22.14 -42.47 32.25
N SER A 564 22.08 -43.61 32.93
CA SER A 564 22.78 -43.81 34.20
C SER A 564 24.29 -43.95 33.93
N GLY A 565 24.99 -42.82 33.86
CA GLY A 565 26.45 -42.76 33.99
C GLY A 565 27.24 -42.34 32.75
N GLY A 566 27.83 -41.15 32.80
CA GLY A 566 29.23 -40.87 32.43
C GLY A 566 29.76 -41.12 31.00
N PHE A 567 28.98 -41.60 30.04
CA PHE A 567 29.46 -41.75 28.66
C PHE A 567 29.28 -40.44 27.87
N SER A 568 30.37 -39.90 27.32
CA SER A 568 30.33 -38.79 26.38
C SER A 568 29.85 -39.29 25.02
N SER A 569 28.54 -39.46 24.84
CA SER A 569 27.96 -39.62 23.52
C SER A 569 28.28 -38.37 22.69
N GLN A 570 28.63 -38.55 21.41
CA GLN A 570 28.72 -37.44 20.48
C GLN A 570 27.38 -36.71 20.48
N LYS A 571 27.35 -35.45 20.94
CA LYS A 571 26.11 -34.70 21.21
C LYS A 571 25.31 -34.54 19.92
N ARG A 572 24.21 -35.27 19.77
CA ARG A 572 23.25 -35.15 18.68
C ARG A 572 22.20 -34.11 19.04
N GLN A 573 21.56 -33.52 18.04
CA GLN A 573 20.67 -32.38 18.26
C GLN A 573 19.26 -32.81 18.73
N GLY A 574 18.89 -34.09 18.60
CA GLY A 574 17.55 -34.54 18.94
C GLY A 574 16.51 -33.92 17.99
N PHE A 575 15.25 -33.86 18.43
CA PHE A 575 14.13 -33.34 17.66
C PHE A 575 14.12 -31.80 17.70
N GLU A 576 14.45 -31.16 16.58
CA GLU A 576 14.62 -29.70 16.46
C GLU A 576 13.71 -29.14 15.36
N PHE A 577 12.83 -28.22 15.76
CA PHE A 577 12.00 -27.44 14.83
C PHE A 577 11.93 -25.97 15.25
N LEU A 578 11.99 -25.72 16.56
CA LEU A 578 11.79 -24.40 17.14
C LEU A 578 12.75 -23.35 16.57
N PRO A 579 14.08 -23.61 16.45
CA PRO A 579 15.00 -22.64 15.86
C PRO A 579 14.63 -22.22 14.44
N TYR A 580 14.14 -23.16 13.62
CA TYR A 580 13.72 -22.90 12.24
C TYR A 580 12.41 -22.11 12.15
N ILE A 581 11.47 -22.36 13.06
CA ILE A 581 10.16 -21.70 13.09
C ILE A 581 10.24 -20.31 13.73
N THR A 582 11.15 -20.09 14.69
CA THR A 582 11.36 -18.78 15.33
C THR A 582 12.29 -17.86 14.53
N ASP A 583 13.03 -18.39 13.56
CA ASP A 583 13.90 -17.58 12.72
C ASP A 583 13.10 -16.88 11.62
N ILE A 584 12.98 -15.56 11.75
CA ILE A 584 12.32 -14.70 10.77
C ILE A 584 13.00 -14.76 9.39
N HIS A 585 14.31 -15.00 9.31
CA HIS A 585 15.01 -15.12 8.02
C HIS A 585 14.55 -16.36 7.26
N ASN A 586 14.28 -17.45 7.97
CA ASN A 586 13.73 -18.66 7.39
C ASN A 586 12.34 -18.37 6.79
N TRP A 587 11.52 -17.56 7.45
CA TRP A 587 10.24 -17.10 6.91
C TRP A 587 10.39 -16.17 5.71
N VAL A 588 11.38 -15.27 5.69
CA VAL A 588 11.67 -14.43 4.51
C VAL A 588 12.02 -15.29 3.31
N GLN A 589 12.80 -16.36 3.46
CA GLN A 589 13.08 -17.32 2.38
C GLN A 589 11.78 -17.94 1.86
N ILE A 590 10.87 -18.35 2.75
CA ILE A 590 9.57 -18.93 2.37
C ILE A 590 8.69 -17.90 1.64
N LEU A 591 8.60 -16.67 2.15
CA LEU A 591 7.79 -15.58 1.62
C LEU A 591 8.31 -15.01 0.30
N THR A 592 9.56 -15.28 -0.06
CA THR A 592 10.18 -14.92 -1.35
C THR A 592 10.27 -16.12 -2.31
N GLY A 593 9.78 -17.30 -1.90
CA GLY A 593 9.75 -18.52 -2.73
C GLY A 593 11.01 -19.39 -2.69
N GLY A 594 11.98 -19.05 -1.85
CA GLY A 594 13.22 -19.80 -1.58
C GLY A 594 13.02 -21.15 -0.89
N ASP A 595 14.13 -21.84 -0.63
CA ASP A 595 14.17 -23.12 0.11
C ASP A 595 14.47 -22.87 1.59
N ALA A 596 13.79 -23.59 2.48
CA ALA A 596 13.91 -23.43 3.93
C ALA A 596 13.83 -24.80 4.61
N ILE A 597 14.75 -25.07 5.54
CA ILE A 597 14.66 -26.22 6.45
C ILE A 597 13.69 -25.83 7.56
N LEU A 598 12.74 -26.70 7.85
CA LEU A 598 11.68 -26.46 8.85
C LEU A 598 11.88 -27.32 10.09
N PHE A 599 12.56 -28.46 9.93
CA PHE A 599 12.72 -29.45 10.97
C PHE A 599 13.92 -30.36 10.69
N THR A 600 14.60 -30.75 11.75
CA THR A 600 15.62 -31.81 11.75
C THR A 600 15.45 -32.71 12.97
N TYR A 601 15.73 -34.00 12.82
CA TYR A 601 15.81 -34.93 13.93
C TYR A 601 17.04 -35.82 13.82
N GLU A 602 17.97 -35.69 14.77
CA GLU A 602 19.14 -36.56 14.85
C GLU A 602 19.02 -37.54 16.02
N MET A 603 18.97 -38.84 15.73
CA MET A 603 18.94 -39.89 16.76
C MET A 603 20.33 -40.12 17.37
N PRO A 604 20.41 -40.61 18.62
CA PRO A 604 21.67 -41.11 19.17
C PRO A 604 22.22 -42.25 18.31
N ILE A 605 23.54 -42.38 18.21
CA ILE A 605 24.15 -43.46 17.42
C ILE A 605 24.05 -44.77 18.22
N LEU A 606 23.52 -45.82 17.60
CA LEU A 606 23.66 -47.17 18.17
C LEU A 606 25.00 -47.76 17.72
N LYS A 607 25.86 -48.12 18.67
CA LYS A 607 27.07 -48.91 18.42
C LYS A 607 27.01 -50.17 19.27
N ALA A 608 26.70 -51.30 18.64
CA ALA A 608 26.71 -52.60 19.29
C ALA A 608 27.94 -53.39 18.80
N GLU A 609 28.77 -53.81 19.75
CA GLU A 609 29.92 -54.68 19.47
C GLU A 609 29.87 -55.88 20.41
N PHE A 610 29.71 -57.05 19.82
CA PHE A 610 29.74 -58.34 20.50
C PHE A 610 31.03 -59.05 20.14
N ASN A 611 31.96 -59.09 21.10
CA ASN A 611 33.21 -59.84 20.98
C ASN A 611 33.13 -61.05 21.90
N PHE A 612 33.37 -62.24 21.35
CA PHE A 612 33.55 -63.45 22.13
C PHE A 612 34.99 -63.92 22.02
N ARG A 613 35.57 -64.23 23.17
CA ARG A 613 36.81 -64.99 23.31
C ARG A 613 36.49 -66.21 24.14
N LYS A 614 36.44 -67.39 23.51
CA LYS A 614 36.16 -68.64 24.21
C LYS A 614 37.37 -69.54 24.14
N LYS A 615 37.87 -69.95 25.31
CA LYS A 615 38.87 -71.02 25.41
C LYS A 615 38.25 -72.30 24.85
N ILE A 616 38.75 -72.75 23.70
CA ILE A 616 38.28 -73.95 23.00
C ILE A 616 38.80 -75.17 23.74
N THR A 617 40.08 -75.17 24.09
CA THR A 617 40.73 -76.28 24.81
C THR A 617 42.07 -75.82 25.40
N THR A 618 42.59 -76.60 26.33
CA THR A 618 44.00 -76.52 26.75
C THR A 618 44.69 -77.78 26.23
N ILE A 619 45.73 -77.61 25.42
CA ILE A 619 46.59 -78.72 25.03
C ILE A 619 47.82 -78.69 25.94
N MET A 620 48.14 -79.81 26.59
CA MET A 620 49.41 -79.91 27.32
C MET A 620 50.54 -80.23 26.36
N ILE A 621 51.60 -79.41 26.37
CA ILE A 621 52.86 -79.68 25.69
C ILE A 621 53.93 -79.84 26.77
N GLY A 622 54.11 -81.07 27.26
CA GLY A 622 54.90 -81.34 28.46
C GLY A 622 54.22 -80.76 29.72
N PRO A 623 54.96 -80.27 30.73
CA PRO A 623 54.38 -79.68 31.94
C PRO A 623 53.75 -78.29 31.73
N VAL A 624 53.74 -77.77 30.48
CA VAL A 624 53.24 -76.42 30.17
C VAL A 624 51.87 -76.51 29.50
N PRO A 625 50.81 -75.90 30.09
CA PRO A 625 49.51 -75.81 29.44
C PRO A 625 49.51 -74.73 28.35
N LEU A 626 49.05 -75.08 27.15
CA LEU A 626 48.79 -74.14 26.04
C LEU A 626 47.28 -73.98 25.83
N ASP A 627 46.76 -72.80 26.12
CA ASP A 627 45.34 -72.47 25.93
C ASP A 627 45.08 -72.00 24.49
N ILE A 628 44.14 -72.64 23.81
CA ILE A 628 43.66 -72.25 22.47
C ILE A 628 42.34 -71.53 22.62
N PHE A 629 42.23 -70.34 22.05
CA PHE A 629 41.02 -69.51 22.07
C PHE A 629 40.40 -69.38 20.68
N ALA A 630 39.07 -69.35 20.62
CA ALA A 630 38.30 -68.86 19.49
C ALA A 630 37.96 -67.40 19.77
N ASP A 631 38.41 -66.52 18.88
CA ASP A 631 38.12 -65.09 18.91
C ASP A 631 37.20 -64.75 17.72
N GLY A 632 36.09 -64.06 17.98
CA GLY A 632 35.15 -63.61 16.95
C GLY A 632 34.35 -62.40 17.41
N GLY A 633 33.96 -61.54 16.45
CA GLY A 633 33.30 -60.28 16.74
C GLY A 633 32.19 -59.94 15.73
N ILE A 634 31.07 -59.40 16.22
CA ILE A 634 30.02 -58.78 15.41
C ILE A 634 29.94 -57.30 15.80
N ARG A 635 30.02 -56.41 14.81
CA ARG A 635 29.82 -54.97 14.99
C ARG A 635 28.64 -54.49 14.15
N ALA A 636 27.71 -53.79 14.78
CA ALA A 636 26.60 -53.10 14.13
C ALA A 636 26.59 -51.63 14.55
N THR A 637 26.49 -50.72 13.57
CA THR A 637 26.36 -49.28 13.80
C THR A 637 25.11 -48.79 13.09
N VAL A 638 24.25 -48.05 13.79
CA VAL A 638 23.07 -47.39 13.21
C VAL A 638 23.17 -45.89 13.48
N ASP A 639 23.09 -45.09 12.41
CA ASP A 639 23.03 -43.63 12.44
C ASP A 639 21.79 -43.20 11.65
N LEU A 640 20.79 -42.64 12.33
CA LEU A 640 19.53 -42.23 11.71
C LEU A 640 19.31 -40.75 11.99
N ALA A 641 19.12 -39.98 10.92
CA ALA A 641 18.69 -38.60 10.98
C ALA A 641 17.62 -38.31 9.93
N PHE A 642 16.77 -37.34 10.23
CA PHE A 642 15.62 -36.94 9.43
C PHE A 642 15.63 -35.42 9.24
N GLY A 643 15.07 -34.96 8.13
CA GLY A 643 14.83 -33.55 7.88
C GLY A 643 13.51 -33.32 7.15
N TYR A 644 12.99 -32.11 7.28
CA TYR A 644 11.82 -31.66 6.53
C TYR A 644 12.04 -30.23 6.04
N ASP A 645 11.87 -30.01 4.73
CA ASP A 645 12.07 -28.74 4.06
C ASP A 645 10.83 -28.30 3.26
N THR A 646 10.91 -27.12 2.64
CA THR A 646 9.83 -26.57 1.81
C THR A 646 9.75 -27.19 0.41
N PHE A 647 10.63 -28.12 0.03
CA PHE A 647 10.66 -28.68 -1.32
C PHE A 647 9.37 -29.44 -1.64
N GLY A 648 8.95 -30.34 -0.74
CA GLY A 648 7.73 -31.12 -0.94
C GLY A 648 6.48 -30.24 -1.01
N ILE A 649 6.43 -29.19 -0.18
CA ILE A 649 5.35 -28.20 -0.17
C ILE A 649 5.25 -27.52 -1.54
N LYS A 650 6.37 -26.98 -2.04
CA LYS A 650 6.42 -26.34 -3.36
C LYS A 650 6.07 -27.31 -4.49
N LYS A 651 6.47 -28.57 -4.39
CA LYS A 651 6.12 -29.61 -5.37
C LYS A 651 4.61 -29.89 -5.38
N ALA A 652 4.00 -30.09 -4.22
CA ALA A 652 2.56 -30.32 -4.04
C ALA A 652 1.71 -29.18 -4.61
N LEU A 653 2.18 -27.94 -4.46
CA LEU A 653 1.51 -26.76 -4.97
C LEU A 653 1.57 -26.65 -6.50
N ARG A 654 2.67 -27.09 -7.13
CA ARG A 654 2.82 -27.12 -8.59
C ARG A 654 2.03 -28.25 -9.23
N SER A 655 2.01 -29.44 -8.60
CA SER A 655 1.31 -30.62 -9.12
C SER A 655 -0.19 -30.63 -8.79
N GLY A 656 -0.61 -29.85 -7.79
CA GLY A 656 -1.95 -29.94 -7.21
C GLY A 656 -2.17 -31.20 -6.36
N ASN A 657 -1.12 -32.01 -6.15
CA ASN A 657 -1.17 -33.25 -5.39
C ASN A 657 -0.63 -33.05 -3.97
N GLY A 658 -1.52 -33.09 -2.98
CA GLY A 658 -1.15 -32.93 -1.57
C GLY A 658 -0.19 -34.00 -1.03
N TRP A 659 -0.05 -35.15 -1.71
CA TRP A 659 0.90 -36.20 -1.31
C TRP A 659 2.37 -35.82 -1.54
N ASP A 660 2.65 -34.92 -2.48
CA ASP A 660 4.01 -34.52 -2.82
C ASP A 660 4.69 -33.73 -1.68
N VAL A 661 3.92 -33.28 -0.68
CA VAL A 661 4.45 -32.70 0.57
C VAL A 661 5.43 -33.65 1.25
N LEU A 662 5.19 -34.96 1.12
CA LEU A 662 6.04 -35.99 1.69
C LEU A 662 7.45 -36.00 1.09
N ASP A 663 7.65 -35.45 -0.11
CA ASP A 663 8.96 -35.36 -0.76
C ASP A 663 9.87 -34.29 -0.12
N GLY A 664 9.31 -33.48 0.78
CA GLY A 664 10.07 -32.59 1.64
C GLY A 664 10.69 -33.31 2.83
N PHE A 665 10.23 -34.52 3.16
CA PHE A 665 10.81 -35.35 4.21
C PHE A 665 11.96 -36.18 3.66
N PHE A 666 13.14 -36.11 4.29
CA PHE A 666 14.32 -36.85 3.85
C PHE A 666 15.06 -37.49 5.01
N ILE A 667 15.79 -38.57 4.71
CA ILE A 667 16.65 -39.31 5.65
C ILE A 667 18.11 -38.96 5.35
N ILE A 668 18.92 -38.74 6.38
CA ILE A 668 20.33 -38.37 6.28
C ILE A 668 21.19 -39.50 6.87
N ASP A 669 22.24 -39.90 6.15
CA ASP A 669 23.15 -41.01 6.51
C ASP A 669 24.50 -40.54 7.11
N TYR A 670 24.80 -39.23 7.17
CA TYR A 670 26.02 -38.70 7.83
C TYR A 670 25.91 -37.20 8.19
N LYS A 671 26.73 -36.73 9.15
CA LYS A 671 26.82 -35.35 9.70
C LYS A 671 26.33 -34.26 8.73
N LEU A 672 25.46 -33.36 9.22
CA LEU A 672 24.98 -32.15 8.54
C LEU A 672 26.13 -31.32 7.93
N VAL A 673 26.44 -31.64 6.67
CA VAL A 673 27.14 -30.79 5.70
C VAL A 673 26.42 -30.96 4.36
N ASN A 674 25.43 -30.10 4.13
CA ASN A 674 24.90 -29.64 2.83
C ASN A 674 24.54 -30.62 1.69
N HIS A 675 24.44 -31.94 1.87
CA HIS A 675 24.07 -32.83 0.76
C HIS A 675 22.93 -33.82 1.05
N ARG A 676 21.94 -33.78 0.14
CA ARG A 676 20.74 -34.62 0.06
C ARG A 676 21.12 -36.00 -0.49
N LEU A 677 20.68 -37.08 0.14
CA LEU A 677 20.69 -38.41 -0.49
C LEU A 677 19.36 -38.56 -1.25
N VAL A 678 19.47 -38.78 -2.56
CA VAL A 678 18.34 -39.07 -3.44
C VAL A 678 18.01 -40.56 -3.30
N GLY A 679 16.83 -40.85 -2.75
CA GLY A 679 16.22 -42.18 -2.72
C GLY A 679 14.92 -42.17 -3.50
#